data_AF-A0A7X5D436-F1
#
_entry.id   AF-A0A7X5D436-F1
#
_cell.length_a   1.000
_cell.length_b   1.000
_cell.length_c   1.000
_cell.angle_alpha   90.00
_cell.angle_beta   90.00
_cell.angle_gamma   90.00
#
_symmetry.space_group_name_H-M   'P 1'
#
loop_
_entity.id
_entity.type
_entity.pdbx_description
1 polymer ?
#
loop_
_entity_poly.entity_id
_entity_poly.type
_entity_poly.pdbx_seq_one_letter_code
_entity_poly.pdbx_strand_id
1 'polypeptide(L)'
;MRLGSAQILSDSEEKYTGRGRPGKAGAPVKAAKEEMCMKCSKCKAEFEDGSLFCPECGNPVESKGDAVPETNFCPNCGSTVTAGSAFCESCGFKLGDMPETETSAAQVSPPGKNKRSLMLGIGAAAAAVAAAALLVPALRSGGGAKNGGVMYLKDGGMYGAAPDKPGKKAVEYSYDSYRNSDERVMRGFVSGFPLLSPDGKYQFYMEDIEWDDSAYQISYTLYGKKSQKDEGVKIDSRITQHELTADNQVVYVKDKNLYISDREDKEKLASDIEDFCMDKAGKIVFWTTRDPDDDTEALYICDVSAKEMEKTKLCAGVEGFEYSSDLTSIYFLKNEALYRIKDFQKEEKILNGYGDGEEGSFDFVNNTLYFFEPEPMEIAVIDLVEDDMAIADAEMTEPNAKDYQITEAANGWVPERTVIDRDRYDADYEKYRKKLQRDRLREKLREYRITLDLYSLYYYVDGEKQLIAENCLSSIAVNNRINAGDAAAFVAYSKCSDTAQTKPMLSQIDDVSDVTSEYYKKLYETAETCISSGGKTAVLEIGEEEQLMHDTYALDKEQLYLLAALDGKDACILYSVDLSEKSFGMVQMRDEDVEELVGAGNGCVYYFKDITDRMTGDLYCNKKMVQPDVSIYRSEMVPESGALVCMTDYDNRKDYGTLVMMEGSEKTKIADDVSYWHIMDKDAILLLTEYNNDRARGDLRYYNGKAAETIDVDVRAVFCD
;
A
#
# COMPACT_ATOMS: atom_id res chain seq x y z
N MET A 1 9.25 1.67 -14.62
CA MET A 1 8.83 3.03 -14.18
C MET A 1 9.00 3.19 -12.68
N ARG A 2 10.08 3.83 -12.20
CA ARG A 2 10.13 4.39 -10.84
C ARG A 2 9.80 5.87 -10.95
N LEU A 3 8.53 6.23 -10.75
CA LEU A 3 8.14 7.63 -10.65
C LEU A 3 8.36 8.09 -9.21
N GLY A 4 9.48 8.76 -9.00
CA GLY A 4 9.77 9.50 -7.79
C GLY A 4 8.81 10.68 -7.65
N SER A 5 8.17 10.74 -6.49
CA SER A 5 7.21 11.74 -6.05
C SER A 5 7.84 13.14 -6.01
N ALA A 6 7.29 14.09 -6.77
CA ALA A 6 7.55 15.52 -6.60
C ALA A 6 6.21 16.27 -6.61
N GLN A 7 5.62 16.46 -5.43
CA GLN A 7 4.42 17.27 -5.24
C GLN A 7 4.81 18.75 -5.09
N ILE A 8 4.38 19.58 -6.03
CA ILE A 8 4.47 21.05 -5.96
C ILE A 8 3.14 21.56 -5.41
N LEU A 9 3.17 22.11 -4.18
CA LEU A 9 2.03 22.76 -3.53
C LEU A 9 1.82 24.16 -4.13
N SER A 10 0.59 24.48 -4.51
CA SER A 10 0.17 25.85 -4.86
C SER A 10 -1.12 26.20 -4.12
N ASP A 11 -1.02 27.21 -3.26
CA ASP A 11 -2.07 27.75 -2.39
C ASP A 11 -3.12 28.57 -3.14
N SER A 12 -4.40 28.43 -2.78
CA SER A 12 -5.35 29.55 -2.83
C SER A 12 -6.49 29.39 -1.80
N GLU A 13 -6.52 30.29 -0.81
CA GLU A 13 -7.59 30.46 0.18
C GLU A 13 -8.77 31.26 -0.41
N GLU A 14 -10.01 30.83 -0.17
CA GLU A 14 -11.16 31.74 -0.13
C GLU A 14 -12.15 31.42 1.01
N LYS A 15 -12.58 32.51 1.66
CA LYS A 15 -13.37 32.60 2.89
C LYS A 15 -14.86 32.34 2.66
N TYR A 16 -15.54 31.64 3.56
CA TYR A 16 -16.97 31.83 3.78
C TYR A 16 -17.36 31.80 5.27
N THR A 17 -18.04 32.86 5.71
CA THR A 17 -18.61 33.04 7.06
C THR A 17 -20.11 32.75 7.04
N GLY A 18 -20.65 32.05 8.05
CA GLY A 18 -22.11 31.93 8.22
C GLY A 18 -22.54 31.28 9.52
N ARG A 19 -23.30 32.01 10.35
CA ARG A 19 -23.69 31.70 11.75
C ARG A 19 -24.91 30.77 11.87
N GLY A 20 -25.00 30.02 12.98
CA GLY A 20 -26.29 29.59 13.55
C GLY A 20 -26.22 28.49 14.62
N ARG A 21 -26.64 28.80 15.85
CA ARG A 21 -26.90 27.91 17.02
C ARG A 21 -28.23 28.39 17.66
N PRO A 22 -28.85 27.73 18.66
CA PRO A 22 -28.98 26.30 18.97
C PRO A 22 -30.38 25.87 19.55
N GLY A 23 -30.58 24.56 19.76
CA GLY A 23 -31.08 24.00 21.04
C GLY A 23 -32.53 23.48 21.16
N LYS A 24 -32.71 22.27 21.73
CA LYS A 24 -33.32 22.00 23.08
C LYS A 24 -33.58 20.50 23.34
N ALA A 25 -33.68 20.16 24.62
CA ALA A 25 -33.59 18.83 25.24
C ALA A 25 -34.87 18.37 25.99
N GLY A 26 -34.91 17.05 26.34
CA GLY A 26 -35.59 16.43 27.51
C GLY A 26 -36.98 15.81 27.25
N ALA A 27 -37.48 14.74 27.90
CA ALA A 27 -37.03 13.82 28.99
C ALA A 27 -38.14 12.68 29.15
N PRO A 28 -38.20 11.80 30.20
CA PRO A 28 -38.34 10.32 30.09
C PRO A 28 -39.60 9.68 30.75
N VAL A 29 -39.76 8.32 30.69
CA VAL A 29 -40.80 7.56 31.45
C VAL A 29 -40.29 6.19 31.99
N LYS A 30 -40.80 5.80 33.17
CA LYS A 30 -40.40 4.71 34.10
C LYS A 30 -41.05 3.33 33.87
N ALA A 31 -40.43 2.31 34.48
CA ALA A 31 -40.66 0.85 34.42
C ALA A 31 -41.63 0.22 35.45
N ALA A 32 -42.08 -1.01 35.17
CA ALA A 32 -42.70 -2.00 36.07
C ALA A 32 -42.07 -3.39 35.84
N LYS A 33 -42.06 -4.26 36.85
CA LYS A 33 -41.18 -5.45 37.02
C LYS A 33 -41.96 -6.76 36.80
N GLU A 34 -41.54 -7.58 35.83
CA GLU A 34 -42.02 -8.97 35.58
C GLU A 34 -40.89 -9.97 35.90
N GLU A 35 -41.26 -11.18 36.36
CA GLU A 35 -40.35 -12.29 36.65
C GLU A 35 -39.67 -12.78 35.36
N MET A 36 -38.33 -12.81 35.33
CA MET A 36 -37.52 -13.05 34.13
C MET A 36 -37.18 -14.54 33.95
N CYS A 37 -37.61 -15.15 32.84
CA CYS A 37 -37.04 -16.38 32.31
C CYS A 37 -35.96 -16.06 31.26
N MET A 38 -34.87 -16.82 31.21
CA MET A 38 -33.81 -16.64 30.20
C MET A 38 -33.96 -17.67 29.08
N LYS A 39 -33.69 -17.24 27.83
CA LYS A 39 -33.66 -18.11 26.64
C LYS A 39 -32.23 -18.30 26.15
N CYS A 40 -31.82 -19.54 25.91
CA CYS A 40 -30.53 -19.81 25.28
C CYS A 40 -30.47 -19.19 23.88
N SER A 41 -29.45 -18.38 23.60
CA SER A 41 -29.24 -17.78 22.28
C SER A 41 -29.06 -18.81 21.17
N LYS A 42 -28.45 -19.97 21.49
CA LYS A 42 -28.12 -21.05 20.54
C LYS A 42 -29.25 -22.07 20.34
N CYS A 43 -29.81 -22.64 21.42
CA CYS A 43 -30.82 -23.71 21.30
C CYS A 43 -32.26 -23.28 21.64
N LYS A 44 -32.47 -22.02 22.05
CA LYS A 44 -33.78 -21.41 22.39
C LYS A 44 -34.52 -22.03 23.59
N ALA A 45 -33.90 -22.95 24.34
CA ALA A 45 -34.47 -23.49 25.58
C ALA A 45 -34.65 -22.38 26.64
N GLU A 46 -35.78 -22.41 27.36
CA GLU A 46 -36.11 -21.52 28.48
C GLU A 46 -35.66 -22.14 29.80
N PHE A 47 -34.98 -21.37 30.65
CA PHE A 47 -34.55 -21.83 31.97
C PHE A 47 -34.51 -20.68 32.99
N GLU A 48 -34.45 -21.04 34.27
CA GLU A 48 -34.43 -20.10 35.40
C GLU A 48 -33.12 -19.30 35.44
N ASP A 49 -33.22 -18.05 35.85
CA ASP A 49 -32.11 -17.09 35.86
C ASP A 49 -31.03 -17.47 36.90
N GLY A 50 -29.76 -17.31 36.55
CA GLY A 50 -28.59 -17.65 37.40
C GLY A 50 -27.72 -18.84 36.96
N SER A 51 -28.03 -19.49 35.84
CA SER A 51 -27.18 -20.56 35.27
C SER A 51 -26.06 -20.00 34.39
N LEU A 52 -24.78 -20.30 34.68
CA LEU A 52 -23.61 -19.84 33.89
C LEU A 52 -23.53 -20.46 32.48
N PHE A 53 -24.14 -21.63 32.30
CA PHE A 53 -24.22 -22.35 31.03
C PHE A 53 -25.65 -22.84 30.83
N CYS A 54 -26.11 -22.90 29.58
CA CYS A 54 -27.39 -23.50 29.24
C CYS A 54 -27.36 -25.00 29.60
N PRO A 55 -28.29 -25.50 30.44
CA PRO A 55 -28.27 -26.89 30.88
C PRO A 55 -28.55 -27.90 29.76
N GLU A 56 -29.12 -27.44 28.63
CA GLU A 56 -29.47 -28.29 27.49
C GLU A 56 -28.35 -28.40 26.45
N CYS A 57 -27.59 -27.33 26.19
CA CYS A 57 -26.58 -27.34 25.11
C CYS A 57 -25.17 -26.90 25.54
N GLY A 58 -24.98 -26.54 26.81
CA GLY A 58 -23.68 -26.14 27.35
C GLY A 58 -23.17 -24.77 26.88
N ASN A 59 -23.95 -24.01 26.12
CA ASN A 59 -23.55 -22.68 25.68
C ASN A 59 -23.52 -21.72 26.88
N PRO A 60 -22.44 -20.94 27.09
CA PRO A 60 -22.37 -19.98 28.18
C PRO A 60 -23.49 -18.94 28.10
N VAL A 61 -24.05 -18.57 29.24
CA VAL A 61 -25.13 -17.59 29.36
C VAL A 61 -24.52 -16.27 29.79
N GLU A 62 -24.60 -15.27 28.92
CA GLU A 62 -24.08 -13.93 29.21
C GLU A 62 -24.95 -13.26 30.28
N SER A 63 -24.38 -13.05 31.48
CA SER A 63 -25.03 -12.30 32.55
C SER A 63 -24.52 -10.86 32.57
N LYS A 64 -25.43 -9.89 32.63
CA LYS A 64 -25.07 -8.47 32.78
C LYS A 64 -24.75 -8.14 34.23
N GLY A 65 -23.48 -7.84 34.51
CA GLY A 65 -23.00 -6.95 35.58
C GLY A 65 -22.74 -7.59 36.95
N ASP A 66 -21.47 -7.89 37.26
CA ASP A 66 -20.63 -7.10 38.20
C ASP A 66 -19.27 -7.81 38.46
N ALA A 67 -18.20 -7.00 38.48
CA ALA A 67 -16.81 -7.29 38.85
C ALA A 67 -16.06 -8.41 38.08
N VAL A 68 -15.37 -8.01 37.00
CA VAL A 68 -14.37 -8.84 36.30
C VAL A 68 -13.07 -8.89 37.14
N PRO A 69 -12.50 -10.06 37.47
CA PRO A 69 -11.15 -10.15 38.00
C PRO A 69 -10.14 -9.74 36.93
N GLU A 70 -9.12 -8.96 37.28
CA GLU A 70 -8.06 -8.53 36.35
C GLU A 70 -7.52 -9.70 35.52
N THR A 71 -7.92 -9.76 34.25
CA THR A 71 -7.37 -10.69 33.27
C THR A 71 -6.10 -10.06 32.70
N ASN A 72 -4.95 -10.64 33.00
CA ASN A 72 -3.69 -10.26 32.37
C ASN A 72 -3.55 -10.95 31.01
N PHE A 73 -2.84 -10.31 30.08
CA PHE A 73 -2.55 -10.87 28.77
C PHE A 73 -1.06 -11.15 28.64
N CYS A 74 -0.71 -12.21 27.90
CA CYS A 74 0.68 -12.55 27.63
C CYS A 74 1.25 -11.50 26.67
N PRO A 75 2.35 -10.79 27.02
CA PRO A 75 2.91 -9.75 26.17
C PRO A 75 3.53 -10.30 24.87
N ASN A 76 3.77 -11.62 24.78
CA ASN A 76 4.36 -12.24 23.61
C ASN A 76 3.33 -12.77 22.59
N CYS A 77 2.13 -13.16 23.02
CA CYS A 77 1.15 -13.80 22.12
C CYS A 77 -0.30 -13.34 22.32
N GLY A 78 -0.58 -12.42 23.25
CA GLY A 78 -1.91 -11.85 23.46
C GLY A 78 -2.94 -12.78 24.08
N SER A 79 -2.61 -14.04 24.35
CA SER A 79 -3.52 -14.98 25.03
C SER A 79 -3.76 -14.55 26.47
N THR A 80 -4.98 -14.80 26.97
CA THR A 80 -5.32 -14.56 28.38
C THR A 80 -4.45 -15.40 29.29
N VAL A 81 -4.00 -14.80 30.40
CA VAL A 81 -3.17 -15.47 31.40
C VAL A 81 -3.83 -15.31 32.75
N THR A 82 -3.93 -16.43 33.47
CA THR A 82 -4.29 -16.43 34.88
C THR A 82 -3.32 -15.56 35.68
N ALA A 83 -3.86 -14.64 36.50
CA ALA A 83 -3.04 -13.78 37.35
C ALA A 83 -2.13 -14.63 38.26
N GLY A 84 -0.82 -14.39 38.20
CA GLY A 84 0.20 -15.10 38.98
C GLY A 84 0.87 -16.31 38.29
N SER A 85 0.49 -16.66 37.05
CA SER A 85 1.18 -17.70 36.28
C SER A 85 2.62 -17.28 35.94
N ALA A 86 3.60 -18.15 36.25
CA ALA A 86 5.02 -17.89 35.95
C ALA A 86 5.38 -18.05 34.47
N PHE A 87 4.52 -18.69 33.68
CA PHE A 87 4.67 -18.89 32.23
C PHE A 87 3.31 -18.81 31.54
N CYS A 88 3.28 -18.37 30.29
CA CYS A 88 2.12 -18.42 29.43
C CYS A 88 1.86 -19.87 28.99
N GLU A 89 0.65 -20.37 29.24
CA GLU A 89 0.26 -21.74 28.90
C GLU A 89 0.09 -21.95 27.39
N SER A 90 -0.11 -20.88 26.61
CA SER A 90 -0.27 -20.93 25.15
C SER A 90 1.05 -20.91 24.38
N CYS A 91 2.04 -20.13 24.82
CA CYS A 91 3.30 -19.94 24.08
C CYS A 91 4.58 -20.25 24.87
N GLY A 92 4.49 -20.55 26.17
CA GLY A 92 5.64 -20.88 27.02
C GLY A 92 6.48 -19.69 27.51
N PHE A 93 6.06 -18.45 27.23
CA PHE A 93 6.77 -17.23 27.64
C PHE A 93 6.78 -17.08 29.17
N LYS A 94 7.94 -16.78 29.78
CA LYS A 94 8.09 -16.63 31.24
C LYS A 94 7.60 -15.24 31.70
N LEU A 95 6.56 -15.22 32.52
CA LEU A 95 5.92 -14.03 33.06
C LEU A 95 6.48 -13.77 34.46
N GLY A 96 7.52 -12.95 34.58
CA GLY A 96 8.09 -12.69 35.91
C GLY A 96 9.43 -11.95 36.02
N ASP A 97 9.93 -11.31 34.95
CA ASP A 97 11.15 -10.49 35.06
C ASP A 97 10.91 -9.10 34.42
N MET A 98 10.11 -8.24 35.08
CA MET A 98 10.20 -6.79 34.94
C MET A 98 10.09 -6.12 36.33
N PRO A 99 10.92 -5.10 36.62
CA PRO A 99 10.96 -4.44 37.92
C PRO A 99 9.80 -3.45 38.10
N GLU A 100 9.22 -3.46 39.30
CA GLU A 100 8.19 -2.51 39.75
C GLU A 100 8.73 -1.07 39.81
N THR A 101 7.85 -0.13 39.49
CA THR A 101 8.07 1.31 39.43
C THR A 101 8.10 1.90 40.84
N GLU A 102 9.21 2.55 41.25
CA GLU A 102 9.19 3.53 42.35
C GLU A 102 10.10 4.74 42.06
N THR A 103 9.70 5.86 42.65
CA THR A 103 10.05 7.26 42.37
C THR A 103 11.38 7.71 43.02
N SER A 104 12.17 8.52 42.28
CA SER A 104 13.16 9.56 42.65
C SER A 104 13.91 9.52 44.00
N ALA A 105 15.27 9.45 43.95
CA ALA A 105 16.21 10.38 44.61
C ALA A 105 17.68 10.08 44.21
N ALA A 106 18.53 11.10 44.31
CA ALA A 106 19.83 11.23 43.63
C ALA A 106 21.08 10.68 44.36
N GLN A 107 22.11 10.42 43.53
CA GLN A 107 23.57 10.59 43.69
C GLN A 107 24.53 9.39 43.97
N VAL A 108 25.64 9.44 43.21
CA VAL A 108 27.05 9.02 43.45
C VAL A 108 27.53 7.63 42.92
N SER A 109 28.45 7.67 41.94
CA SER A 109 29.36 6.60 41.43
C SER A 109 30.62 6.44 42.32
N PRO A 110 31.64 5.55 42.07
CA PRO A 110 31.87 4.42 41.13
C PRO A 110 32.58 3.21 41.88
N PRO A 111 33.51 2.36 41.37
CA PRO A 111 33.92 1.93 40.00
C PRO A 111 34.15 0.39 39.78
N GLY A 112 33.96 -0.07 38.53
CA GLY A 112 34.87 -0.94 37.74
C GLY A 112 35.06 -2.44 38.05
N LYS A 113 35.00 -3.30 37.01
CA LYS A 113 36.13 -4.12 36.49
C LYS A 113 35.73 -5.16 35.42
N ASN A 114 36.65 -5.30 34.47
CA ASN A 114 36.67 -6.15 33.27
C ASN A 114 36.92 -7.64 33.56
N LYS A 115 36.59 -8.52 32.58
CA LYS A 115 37.45 -9.62 32.01
C LYS A 115 36.66 -10.40 30.93
N ARG A 116 37.13 -10.42 29.66
CA ARG A 116 38.00 -11.44 29.01
C ARG A 116 37.37 -12.85 28.98
N SER A 117 36.94 -13.34 27.82
CA SER A 117 37.74 -14.03 26.77
C SER A 117 38.31 -15.37 27.22
N LEU A 118 37.84 -16.47 26.60
CA LEU A 118 38.65 -17.65 26.38
C LEU A 118 38.15 -18.45 25.15
N MET A 119 38.95 -18.40 24.09
CA MET A 119 39.07 -19.38 23.02
C MET A 119 39.70 -20.67 23.55
N LEU A 120 39.28 -21.83 23.04
CA LEU A 120 40.11 -23.03 22.93
C LEU A 120 39.51 -23.94 21.86
N GLY A 121 40.32 -24.27 20.86
CA GLY A 121 39.97 -25.20 19.79
C GLY A 121 40.76 -26.52 19.85
N ILE A 122 40.63 -27.22 18.71
CA ILE A 122 41.49 -28.25 18.10
C ILE A 122 41.06 -29.72 18.25
N GLY A 123 40.85 -30.35 17.08
CA GLY A 123 41.31 -31.71 16.73
C GLY A 123 40.20 -32.76 16.62
N ALA A 124 39.63 -33.12 15.46
CA ALA A 124 40.15 -33.71 14.21
C ALA A 124 40.42 -35.24 14.24
N ALA A 125 39.64 -36.00 13.44
CA ALA A 125 40.01 -37.19 12.63
C ALA A 125 38.70 -37.82 12.06
N ALA A 126 38.32 -37.63 10.79
CA ALA A 126 38.81 -38.23 9.53
C ALA A 126 38.38 -39.70 9.28
N ALA A 127 37.45 -39.89 8.34
CA ALA A 127 37.41 -41.03 7.41
C ALA A 127 36.58 -40.66 6.16
N ALA A 128 37.22 -40.79 4.99
CA ALA A 128 36.78 -40.31 3.69
C ALA A 128 36.02 -41.36 2.87
N VAL A 129 35.01 -40.93 2.11
CA VAL A 129 34.62 -41.55 0.83
C VAL A 129 34.32 -40.42 -0.16
N ALA A 130 34.99 -40.48 -1.31
CA ALA A 130 34.98 -39.49 -2.36
C ALA A 130 33.69 -39.54 -3.19
N ALA A 131 33.01 -38.40 -3.32
CA ALA A 131 32.16 -38.02 -4.44
C ALA A 131 32.30 -36.51 -4.62
N ALA A 132 32.45 -36.07 -5.87
CA ALA A 132 32.86 -34.73 -6.28
C ALA A 132 32.04 -33.62 -5.62
N ALA A 133 32.66 -32.95 -4.65
CA ALA A 133 32.15 -31.73 -4.05
C ALA A 133 32.43 -30.55 -4.98
N LEU A 134 31.35 -30.02 -5.57
CA LEU A 134 31.22 -28.59 -5.85
C LEU A 134 31.60 -27.87 -4.55
N LEU A 135 32.78 -27.25 -4.54
CA LEU A 135 33.07 -26.13 -3.66
C LEU A 135 32.10 -25.02 -4.06
N VAL A 136 30.87 -25.07 -3.56
CA VAL A 136 30.09 -23.87 -3.31
C VAL A 136 30.96 -23.11 -2.32
N PRO A 137 31.63 -22.00 -2.69
CA PRO A 137 31.96 -21.04 -1.65
C PRO A 137 30.60 -20.78 -1.01
N ALA A 138 30.52 -20.86 0.32
CA ALA A 138 29.49 -20.10 1.00
C ALA A 138 29.68 -18.66 0.49
N LEU A 139 28.97 -18.34 -0.59
CA LEU A 139 28.65 -17.02 -1.05
C LEU A 139 27.94 -16.47 0.16
N ARG A 140 28.74 -15.85 1.03
CA ARG A 140 28.29 -14.69 1.76
C ARG A 140 27.58 -13.87 0.70
N SER A 141 26.26 -13.96 0.71
CA SER A 141 25.37 -12.90 0.31
C SER A 141 26.12 -11.60 0.55
N GLY A 142 26.24 -10.79 -0.50
CA GLY A 142 26.99 -9.55 -0.49
C GLY A 142 26.63 -8.76 0.76
N GLY A 143 27.49 -8.89 1.78
CA GLY A 143 27.53 -7.95 2.87
C GLY A 143 28.07 -6.70 2.21
N GLY A 144 27.14 -5.82 1.81
CA GLY A 144 27.45 -4.45 1.42
C GLY A 144 28.51 -3.92 2.37
N ALA A 145 29.53 -3.29 1.82
CA ALA A 145 30.67 -2.84 2.60
C ALA A 145 30.19 -2.15 3.89
N LYS A 146 30.52 -2.73 5.05
CA LYS A 146 30.32 -2.12 6.37
C LYS A 146 31.13 -0.83 6.58
N ASN A 147 31.58 -0.19 5.51
CA ASN A 147 32.36 1.04 5.48
C ASN A 147 31.63 2.04 4.55
N GLY A 148 30.40 2.42 4.91
CA GLY A 148 29.56 3.36 4.16
C GLY A 148 30.18 4.75 4.15
N GLY A 149 30.98 5.06 3.14
CA GLY A 149 31.40 6.43 2.90
C GLY A 149 30.20 7.25 2.44
N VAL A 150 30.02 8.43 3.02
CA VAL A 150 28.96 9.37 2.62
C VAL A 150 29.58 10.46 1.78
N MET A 151 29.02 10.66 0.59
CA MET A 151 29.43 11.72 -0.33
C MET A 151 28.44 12.88 -0.23
N TYR A 152 28.94 14.11 -0.17
CA TYR A 152 28.09 15.29 -0.02
C TYR A 152 28.71 16.53 -0.65
N LEU A 153 27.86 17.51 -0.95
CA LEU A 153 28.23 18.75 -1.60
C LEU A 153 28.33 19.89 -0.58
N LYS A 154 29.46 20.60 -0.58
CA LYS A 154 29.71 21.74 0.29
C LYS A 154 30.63 22.76 -0.39
N ASP A 155 30.33 24.05 -0.23
CA ASP A 155 31.18 25.15 -0.73
C ASP A 155 31.59 25.04 -2.22
N GLY A 156 30.76 24.39 -3.04
CA GLY A 156 31.02 24.16 -4.46
C GLY A 156 31.87 22.91 -4.77
N GLY A 157 32.41 22.25 -3.75
CA GLY A 157 33.21 21.03 -3.84
C GLY A 157 32.46 19.77 -3.36
N MET A 158 32.87 18.62 -3.88
CA MET A 158 32.40 17.31 -3.41
C MET A 158 33.30 16.81 -2.28
N TYR A 159 32.68 16.33 -1.22
CA TYR A 159 33.34 15.82 -0.02
C TYR A 159 32.91 14.38 0.25
N GLY A 160 33.80 13.63 0.89
CA GLY A 160 33.54 12.27 1.36
C GLY A 160 33.90 12.14 2.84
N ALA A 161 33.02 11.52 3.62
CA ALA A 161 33.21 11.23 5.03
C ALA A 161 32.96 9.75 5.32
N ALA A 162 33.54 9.25 6.42
CA ALA A 162 33.29 7.90 6.93
C ALA A 162 32.56 8.04 8.28
N PRO A 163 31.21 7.99 8.31
CA PRO A 163 30.42 8.26 9.51
C PRO A 163 30.70 7.28 10.65
N ASP A 164 31.11 6.06 10.32
CA ASP A 164 31.50 5.00 11.26
C ASP A 164 32.84 5.26 11.97
N LYS A 165 33.60 6.27 11.53
CA LYS A 165 34.94 6.61 12.04
C LYS A 165 34.97 8.04 12.60
N PRO A 166 34.33 8.24 13.76
CA PRO A 166 34.21 9.57 14.37
C PRO A 166 35.59 10.21 14.60
N GLY A 167 35.71 11.48 14.25
CA GLY A 167 36.95 12.26 14.35
C GLY A 167 37.86 12.22 13.12
N LYS A 168 37.58 11.38 12.11
CA LYS A 168 38.24 11.49 10.81
C LYS A 168 37.61 12.66 10.04
N LYS A 169 38.42 13.67 9.70
CA LYS A 169 37.94 14.81 8.90
C LYS A 169 37.43 14.34 7.54
N ALA A 170 36.36 14.98 7.08
CA ALA A 170 35.93 14.85 5.71
C ALA A 170 37.03 15.25 4.73
N VAL A 171 36.99 14.61 3.58
CA VAL A 171 37.98 14.73 2.53
C VAL A 171 37.34 15.43 1.35
N GLU A 172 37.95 16.50 0.86
CA GLU A 172 37.54 17.17 -0.38
C GLU A 172 38.05 16.38 -1.59
N TYR A 173 37.14 16.09 -2.53
CA TYR A 173 37.39 15.30 -3.74
C TYR A 173 37.50 16.18 -4.98
N SER A 174 36.80 17.31 -5.03
CA SER A 174 36.82 18.31 -6.11
C SER A 174 36.79 19.73 -5.54
N TYR A 175 37.39 20.68 -6.26
CA TYR A 175 37.54 22.08 -5.82
C TYR A 175 36.56 23.06 -6.52
N ASP A 176 36.01 22.69 -7.68
CA ASP A 176 35.14 23.59 -8.48
C ASP A 176 33.95 22.86 -9.13
N SER A 177 33.62 21.66 -8.64
CA SER A 177 32.62 20.75 -9.24
C SER A 177 31.26 21.38 -9.49
N TYR A 178 30.82 22.28 -8.60
CA TYR A 178 29.45 22.78 -8.58
C TYR A 178 29.36 24.29 -8.75
N ARG A 179 30.47 25.02 -8.84
CA ARG A 179 30.45 26.49 -8.78
C ARG A 179 29.77 27.13 -10.00
N ASN A 180 29.63 26.38 -11.09
CA ASN A 180 28.92 26.77 -12.31
C ASN A 180 27.68 25.90 -12.57
N SER A 181 27.27 25.07 -11.61
CA SER A 181 26.12 24.18 -11.75
C SER A 181 24.81 24.87 -11.40
N ASP A 182 23.72 24.40 -11.98
CA ASP A 182 22.40 24.97 -11.71
C ASP A 182 22.01 24.73 -10.23
N GLU A 183 21.79 25.84 -9.51
CA GLU A 183 21.49 25.84 -8.08
C GLU A 183 20.14 25.21 -7.73
N ARG A 184 19.29 24.92 -8.72
CA ARG A 184 18.00 24.24 -8.52
C ARG A 184 18.15 22.73 -8.29
N VAL A 185 19.31 22.15 -8.61
CA VAL A 185 19.40 20.73 -8.98
C VAL A 185 19.88 19.81 -7.85
N MET A 186 20.61 20.32 -6.86
CA MET A 186 21.17 19.51 -5.76
C MET A 186 20.89 20.17 -4.41
N ARG A 187 19.93 19.61 -3.67
CA ARG A 187 19.50 20.03 -2.34
C ARG A 187 19.06 18.81 -1.54
N GLY A 188 19.18 18.85 -0.22
CA GLY A 188 18.70 17.77 0.64
C GLY A 188 19.43 16.44 0.42
N PHE A 189 18.70 15.34 0.35
CA PHE A 189 19.24 14.03 -0.04
C PHE A 189 18.96 13.76 -1.52
N VAL A 190 19.97 13.25 -2.22
CA VAL A 190 19.94 12.96 -3.66
C VAL A 190 20.27 11.49 -3.85
N SER A 191 19.34 10.73 -4.43
CA SER A 191 19.48 9.30 -4.71
C SER A 191 19.73 9.03 -6.20
N GLY A 192 20.22 7.84 -6.53
CA GLY A 192 20.38 7.38 -7.92
C GLY A 192 21.70 7.76 -8.59
N PHE A 193 22.71 8.14 -7.80
CA PHE A 193 24.05 8.47 -8.29
C PHE A 193 25.11 7.78 -7.41
N PRO A 194 25.50 6.53 -7.72
CA PRO A 194 26.46 5.81 -6.92
C PRO A 194 27.85 6.44 -6.99
N LEU A 195 28.23 7.16 -5.94
CA LEU A 195 29.51 7.89 -5.87
C LEU A 195 30.62 7.15 -5.13
N LEU A 196 30.33 5.96 -4.60
CA LEU A 196 31.31 5.11 -3.95
C LEU A 196 31.27 3.72 -4.58
N SER A 197 32.44 3.17 -4.91
CA SER A 197 32.49 1.84 -5.48
C SER A 197 32.11 0.76 -4.46
N PRO A 198 31.54 -0.39 -4.88
CA PRO A 198 31.08 -1.42 -3.95
C PRO A 198 32.15 -1.93 -2.97
N ASP A 199 33.43 -1.97 -3.40
CA ASP A 199 34.57 -2.34 -2.56
C ASP A 199 35.19 -1.17 -1.76
N GLY A 200 34.67 0.05 -1.96
CA GLY A 200 35.13 1.31 -1.37
C GLY A 200 36.47 1.82 -1.92
N LYS A 201 37.03 1.17 -2.95
CA LYS A 201 38.35 1.48 -3.50
C LYS A 201 38.36 2.73 -4.36
N TYR A 202 37.26 3.04 -5.03
CA TYR A 202 37.12 4.22 -5.87
C TYR A 202 36.05 5.14 -5.31
N GLN A 203 36.32 6.44 -5.41
CA GLN A 203 35.34 7.49 -5.19
C GLN A 203 35.10 8.19 -6.52
N PHE A 204 33.82 8.41 -6.81
CA PHE A 204 33.36 9.16 -7.96
C PHE A 204 32.83 10.52 -7.51
N TYR A 205 32.91 11.49 -8.40
CA TYR A 205 32.35 12.81 -8.16
C TYR A 205 31.90 13.43 -9.47
N MET A 206 30.88 14.27 -9.37
CA MET A 206 30.26 14.95 -10.49
C MET A 206 30.73 16.40 -10.56
N GLU A 207 30.92 16.90 -11.77
CA GLU A 207 31.12 18.31 -12.10
C GLU A 207 30.15 18.72 -13.22
N ASP A 208 30.03 20.03 -13.51
CA ASP A 208 29.22 20.55 -14.63
C ASP A 208 27.75 20.05 -14.62
N ILE A 209 27.13 20.02 -13.43
CA ILE A 209 25.74 19.59 -13.28
C ILE A 209 24.79 20.65 -13.88
N GLU A 210 24.05 20.27 -14.91
CA GLU A 210 23.10 21.09 -15.65
C GLU A 210 21.71 20.47 -15.63
N TRP A 211 20.67 21.29 -15.52
CA TRP A 211 19.27 20.86 -15.62
C TRP A 211 18.70 21.17 -17.00
N ASP A 212 18.11 20.17 -17.63
CA ASP A 212 17.35 20.32 -18.86
C ASP A 212 15.85 20.41 -18.54
N ASP A 213 15.30 21.62 -18.63
CA ASP A 213 13.87 21.89 -18.40
C ASP A 213 12.96 21.15 -19.41
N SER A 214 13.48 20.78 -20.60
CA SER A 214 12.69 20.10 -21.63
C SER A 214 12.63 18.59 -21.44
N ALA A 215 13.74 18.00 -20.97
CA ALA A 215 13.85 16.57 -20.69
C ALA A 215 13.51 16.20 -19.23
N TYR A 216 13.36 17.19 -18.35
CA TYR A 216 13.21 17.01 -16.90
C TYR A 216 14.32 16.12 -16.30
N GLN A 217 15.55 16.30 -16.78
CA GLN A 217 16.68 15.45 -16.43
C GLN A 217 17.94 16.30 -16.20
N ILE A 218 18.84 15.78 -15.37
CA ILE A 218 20.16 16.38 -15.15
C ILE A 218 21.19 15.79 -16.11
N SER A 219 22.19 16.59 -16.47
CA SER A 219 23.41 16.08 -17.08
C SER A 219 24.65 16.54 -16.32
N TYR A 220 25.72 15.74 -16.35
CA TYR A 220 26.95 16.02 -15.59
C TYR A 220 28.20 15.42 -16.23
N THR A 221 29.35 15.90 -15.79
CA THR A 221 30.67 15.30 -16.01
C THR A 221 31.04 14.41 -14.83
N LEU A 222 31.41 13.15 -15.07
CA LEU A 222 31.79 12.22 -14.01
C LEU A 222 33.30 11.98 -14.00
N TYR A 223 33.88 11.94 -12.81
CA TYR A 223 35.29 11.61 -12.57
C TYR A 223 35.41 10.49 -11.55
N GLY A 224 36.47 9.68 -11.65
CA GLY A 224 36.81 8.64 -10.69
C GLY A 224 38.25 8.77 -10.19
N LYS A 225 38.47 8.50 -8.89
CA LYS A 225 39.81 8.39 -8.30
C LYS A 225 39.92 7.32 -7.21
N LYS A 226 41.13 6.80 -6.99
CA LYS A 226 41.42 5.75 -5.99
C LYS A 226 41.65 6.30 -4.59
N SER A 227 42.14 7.54 -4.50
CA SER A 227 42.42 8.20 -3.25
C SER A 227 42.37 9.72 -3.42
N GLN A 228 42.31 10.44 -2.30
CA GLN A 228 42.35 11.90 -2.28
C GLN A 228 43.55 12.49 -3.04
N LYS A 229 44.70 11.81 -3.00
CA LYS A 229 45.96 12.32 -3.56
C LYS A 229 46.08 12.12 -5.06
N ASP A 230 45.25 11.26 -5.62
CA ASP A 230 45.27 10.97 -7.05
C ASP A 230 44.53 12.07 -7.80
N GLU A 231 45.03 12.36 -9.01
CA GLU A 231 44.31 13.22 -9.95
C GLU A 231 43.07 12.47 -10.45
N GLY A 232 41.94 13.16 -10.54
CA GLY A 232 40.69 12.58 -11.01
C GLY A 232 40.76 12.22 -12.48
N VAL A 233 40.35 10.99 -12.82
CA VAL A 233 40.24 10.55 -14.21
C VAL A 233 38.83 10.84 -14.69
N LYS A 234 38.71 11.65 -15.74
CA LYS A 234 37.42 11.95 -16.37
C LYS A 234 36.88 10.69 -17.06
N ILE A 235 35.66 10.29 -16.69
CA ILE A 235 34.94 9.18 -17.33
C ILE A 235 34.28 9.67 -18.63
N ASP A 236 33.37 10.64 -18.51
CA ASP A 236 32.75 11.31 -19.65
C ASP A 236 32.01 12.59 -19.19
N SER A 237 31.43 13.32 -20.14
CA SER A 237 30.56 14.50 -19.90
C SER A 237 29.20 14.35 -20.57
N ARG A 238 28.22 15.11 -20.07
CA ARG A 238 26.79 15.03 -20.44
C ARG A 238 26.18 13.66 -20.14
N ILE A 239 26.65 13.04 -19.06
CA ILE A 239 26.09 11.80 -18.53
C ILE A 239 24.77 12.16 -17.86
N THR A 240 23.74 11.36 -18.09
CA THR A 240 22.42 11.56 -17.48
C THR A 240 22.13 10.53 -16.39
N GLN A 241 22.70 9.34 -16.51
CA GLN A 241 22.59 8.25 -15.54
C GLN A 241 23.88 7.42 -15.54
N HIS A 242 24.28 6.92 -14.37
CA HIS A 242 25.35 5.93 -14.25
C HIS A 242 25.07 4.94 -13.13
N GLU A 243 25.66 3.75 -13.27
CA GLU A 243 25.66 2.66 -12.30
C GLU A 243 27.08 2.08 -12.20
N LEU A 244 27.35 1.33 -11.13
CA LEU A 244 28.65 0.72 -10.88
C LEU A 244 28.60 -0.81 -10.91
N THR A 245 29.53 -1.41 -11.63
CA THR A 245 29.70 -2.87 -11.62
C THR A 245 30.38 -3.34 -10.34
N ALA A 246 30.28 -4.65 -10.05
CA ALA A 246 30.95 -5.27 -8.89
C ALA A 246 32.48 -5.17 -8.93
N ASP A 247 33.09 -5.02 -10.11
CA ASP A 247 34.52 -4.78 -10.30
C ASP A 247 34.88 -3.29 -10.47
N ASN A 248 33.93 -2.42 -10.16
CA ASN A 248 34.05 -0.96 -10.12
C ASN A 248 34.26 -0.30 -11.50
N GLN A 249 33.77 -0.91 -12.57
CA GLN A 249 33.57 -0.22 -13.85
C GLN A 249 32.35 0.68 -13.78
N VAL A 250 32.29 1.68 -14.64
CA VAL A 250 31.18 2.63 -14.73
C VAL A 250 30.36 2.30 -15.96
N VAL A 251 29.08 2.00 -15.78
CA VAL A 251 28.10 1.88 -16.86
C VAL A 251 27.29 3.16 -16.89
N TYR A 252 27.16 3.81 -18.04
CA TYR A 252 26.52 5.13 -18.09
C TYR A 252 25.83 5.45 -19.41
N VAL A 253 24.82 6.31 -19.33
CA VAL A 253 24.09 6.85 -20.48
C VAL A 253 24.51 8.29 -20.74
N LYS A 254 24.80 8.61 -22.00
CA LYS A 254 24.90 9.99 -22.50
C LYS A 254 24.37 10.10 -23.90
N ASP A 255 23.70 11.20 -24.24
CA ASP A 255 23.17 11.45 -25.59
C ASP A 255 22.40 10.21 -26.16
N LYS A 256 21.56 9.56 -25.33
CA LYS A 256 20.87 8.27 -25.63
C LYS A 256 21.77 7.08 -26.00
N ASN A 257 23.03 7.07 -25.59
CA ASN A 257 23.98 5.99 -25.84
C ASN A 257 24.50 5.40 -24.54
N LEU A 258 24.53 4.07 -24.45
CA LEU A 258 25.02 3.31 -23.29
C LEU A 258 26.48 2.94 -23.46
N TYR A 259 27.29 3.15 -22.43
CA TYR A 259 28.72 2.87 -22.41
C TYR A 259 29.12 2.13 -21.14
N ILE A 260 30.23 1.39 -21.22
CA ILE A 260 30.96 0.90 -20.05
C ILE A 260 32.40 1.41 -20.10
N SER A 261 32.94 1.80 -18.96
CA SER A 261 34.32 2.30 -18.83
C SER A 261 35.04 1.73 -17.62
N ASP A 262 36.30 1.36 -17.81
CA ASP A 262 37.25 1.04 -16.74
C ASP A 262 38.04 2.27 -16.26
N ARG A 263 37.56 3.47 -16.62
CA ARG A 263 38.13 4.81 -16.44
C ARG A 263 39.23 5.19 -17.43
N GLU A 264 39.93 4.23 -18.02
CA GLU A 264 41.00 4.51 -19.00
C GLU A 264 40.46 4.39 -20.43
N ASP A 265 39.78 3.28 -20.69
CA ASP A 265 39.10 2.98 -21.94
C ASP A 265 37.57 2.97 -21.73
N LYS A 266 36.84 3.10 -22.84
CA LYS A 266 35.40 2.93 -22.86
C LYS A 266 34.93 2.18 -24.09
N GLU A 267 33.91 1.35 -23.89
CA GLU A 267 33.22 0.65 -24.95
C GLU A 267 31.77 1.13 -25.04
N LYS A 268 31.27 1.36 -26.25
CA LYS A 268 29.85 1.61 -26.48
C LYS A 268 29.09 0.28 -26.49
N LEU A 269 28.08 0.17 -25.63
CA LEU A 269 27.23 -1.01 -25.54
C LEU A 269 26.04 -0.93 -26.50
N ALA A 270 25.32 0.19 -26.50
CA ALA A 270 24.10 0.36 -27.29
C ALA A 270 23.79 1.85 -27.60
N SER A 271 22.78 2.07 -28.45
CA SER A 271 22.26 3.40 -28.84
C SER A 271 20.74 3.39 -28.68
N ASP A 272 20.13 4.58 -28.72
CA ASP A 272 18.68 4.78 -28.66
C ASP A 272 18.06 4.20 -27.38
N ILE A 273 18.77 4.43 -26.27
CA ILE A 273 18.37 3.98 -24.93
C ILE A 273 17.21 4.82 -24.43
N GLU A 274 16.17 4.16 -23.93
CA GLU A 274 15.10 4.83 -23.18
C GLU A 274 15.14 4.55 -21.68
N ASP A 275 15.39 3.31 -21.25
CA ASP A 275 15.62 2.98 -19.84
C ASP A 275 16.82 2.03 -19.68
N PHE A 276 17.45 2.07 -18.51
CA PHE A 276 18.61 1.26 -18.15
C PHE A 276 18.65 0.97 -16.65
N CYS A 277 18.94 -0.27 -16.30
CA CYS A 277 19.25 -0.68 -14.93
C CYS A 277 20.28 -1.81 -14.88
N MET A 278 20.73 -2.14 -13.68
CA MET A 278 21.60 -3.28 -13.40
C MET A 278 20.97 -4.25 -12.41
N ASP A 279 21.36 -5.53 -12.49
CA ASP A 279 21.01 -6.49 -11.45
C ASP A 279 21.68 -6.11 -10.11
N LYS A 280 21.11 -6.59 -9.00
CA LYS A 280 21.66 -6.33 -7.65
C LYS A 280 23.13 -6.77 -7.48
N ALA A 281 23.62 -7.72 -8.28
CA ALA A 281 25.01 -8.15 -8.22
C ALA A 281 25.97 -7.28 -9.05
N GLY A 282 25.48 -6.31 -9.82
CA GLY A 282 26.30 -5.40 -10.63
C GLY A 282 27.05 -6.10 -11.77
N LYS A 283 26.44 -7.11 -12.39
CA LYS A 283 27.01 -7.95 -13.46
C LYS A 283 26.22 -7.92 -14.75
N ILE A 284 24.91 -7.79 -14.66
CA ILE A 284 24.00 -7.78 -15.80
C ILE A 284 23.52 -6.36 -16.00
N VAL A 285 23.76 -5.83 -17.20
CA VAL A 285 23.21 -4.56 -17.67
C VAL A 285 21.96 -4.89 -18.49
N PHE A 286 20.82 -4.30 -18.11
CA PHE A 286 19.55 -4.39 -18.83
C PHE A 286 19.18 -3.02 -19.38
N TRP A 287 18.73 -2.96 -20.63
CA TRP A 287 18.26 -1.72 -21.23
C TRP A 287 17.11 -1.94 -22.20
N THR A 288 16.38 -0.86 -22.45
CA THR A 288 15.31 -0.83 -23.43
C THR A 288 15.58 0.18 -24.53
N THR A 289 15.03 -0.10 -25.71
CA THR A 289 15.00 0.83 -26.84
C THR A 289 13.57 0.93 -27.34
N ARG A 290 13.11 2.13 -27.71
CA ARG A 290 11.77 2.35 -28.24
C ARG A 290 11.74 2.15 -29.76
N ASP A 291 10.73 1.43 -30.23
CA ASP A 291 10.34 1.42 -31.63
C ASP A 291 9.45 2.65 -31.92
N PRO A 292 9.89 3.61 -32.76
CA PRO A 292 9.14 4.82 -33.00
C PRO A 292 7.86 4.61 -33.83
N ASP A 293 7.72 3.46 -34.50
CA ASP A 293 6.59 3.22 -35.40
C ASP A 293 5.34 2.71 -34.67
N ASP A 294 5.49 2.05 -33.51
CA ASP A 294 4.39 1.40 -32.77
C ASP A 294 4.43 1.65 -31.25
N ASP A 295 5.27 2.59 -30.79
CA ASP A 295 5.45 2.96 -29.38
C ASP A 295 5.78 1.78 -28.42
N THR A 296 6.26 0.65 -28.97
CA THR A 296 6.66 -0.52 -28.19
C THR A 296 8.15 -0.51 -27.88
N GLU A 297 8.55 -1.33 -26.91
CA GLU A 297 9.96 -1.47 -26.51
C GLU A 297 10.58 -2.78 -26.99
N ALA A 298 11.91 -2.77 -27.10
CA ALA A 298 12.74 -3.95 -27.23
C ALA A 298 13.67 -4.06 -26.03
N LEU A 299 13.76 -5.28 -25.48
CA LEU A 299 14.49 -5.56 -24.25
C LEU A 299 15.83 -6.23 -24.57
N TYR A 300 16.88 -5.81 -23.86
CA TYR A 300 18.23 -6.29 -24.08
C TYR A 300 18.98 -6.49 -22.77
N ILE A 301 19.96 -7.40 -22.80
CA ILE A 301 20.89 -7.61 -21.69
C ILE A 301 22.34 -7.74 -22.18
N CYS A 302 23.26 -7.54 -21.24
CA CYS A 302 24.67 -7.87 -21.41
C CYS A 302 25.28 -8.27 -20.05
N ASP A 303 25.95 -9.43 -19.98
CA ASP A 303 26.81 -9.79 -18.84
C ASP A 303 28.14 -9.05 -19.00
N VAL A 304 28.29 -7.95 -18.26
CA VAL A 304 29.51 -7.13 -18.28
C VAL A 304 30.64 -7.71 -17.45
N SER A 305 30.38 -8.79 -16.70
CA SER A 305 31.42 -9.55 -16.00
C SER A 305 32.07 -10.64 -16.87
N ALA A 306 31.48 -10.93 -18.04
CA ALA A 306 32.00 -11.88 -18.99
C ALA A 306 33.21 -11.33 -19.75
N LYS A 307 34.10 -12.23 -20.21
CA LYS A 307 35.26 -11.84 -21.04
C LYS A 307 34.86 -11.26 -22.39
N GLU A 308 33.75 -11.74 -22.93
CA GLU A 308 33.16 -11.26 -24.17
C GLU A 308 31.78 -10.71 -23.81
N MET A 309 31.60 -9.40 -23.97
CA MET A 309 30.35 -8.69 -23.66
C MET A 309 29.35 -8.87 -24.80
N GLU A 310 28.77 -10.07 -24.87
CA GLU A 310 27.71 -10.37 -25.82
C GLU A 310 26.45 -9.56 -25.48
N LYS A 311 25.98 -8.77 -26.44
CA LYS A 311 24.74 -7.99 -26.34
C LYS A 311 23.60 -8.84 -26.86
N THR A 312 22.72 -9.29 -25.98
CA THR A 312 21.62 -10.19 -26.32
C THR A 312 20.31 -9.42 -26.37
N LYS A 313 19.65 -9.44 -27.53
CA LYS A 313 18.26 -9.02 -27.64
C LYS A 313 17.37 -10.12 -27.07
N LEU A 314 16.62 -9.81 -26.03
CA LEU A 314 15.70 -10.73 -25.37
C LEU A 314 14.39 -10.85 -26.18
N CYS A 315 13.74 -9.72 -26.44
CA CYS A 315 12.51 -9.66 -27.22
C CYS A 315 12.25 -8.24 -27.76
N ALA A 316 11.16 -8.06 -28.51
CA ALA A 316 10.65 -6.79 -29.03
C ALA A 316 9.13 -6.83 -29.17
N GLY A 317 8.52 -5.65 -29.35
CA GLY A 317 7.08 -5.48 -29.36
C GLY A 317 6.51 -5.54 -27.94
N VAL A 318 7.24 -4.99 -26.97
CA VAL A 318 6.84 -4.98 -25.56
C VAL A 318 6.02 -3.72 -25.28
N GLU A 319 4.81 -3.90 -24.80
CA GLU A 319 3.86 -2.82 -24.47
C GLU A 319 4.05 -2.34 -23.01
N GLY A 320 4.43 -3.26 -22.12
CA GLY A 320 4.73 -3.00 -20.72
C GLY A 320 5.47 -4.18 -20.09
N PHE A 321 6.25 -3.96 -19.03
CA PHE A 321 7.01 -5.02 -18.38
C PHE A 321 7.33 -4.74 -16.92
N GLU A 322 7.53 -5.82 -16.16
CA GLU A 322 8.03 -5.82 -14.79
C GLU A 322 9.15 -6.86 -14.64
N TYR A 323 10.05 -6.66 -13.69
CA TYR A 323 11.19 -7.54 -13.47
C TYR A 323 11.56 -7.69 -12.00
N SER A 324 12.01 -8.89 -11.65
CA SER A 324 12.69 -9.19 -10.40
C SER A 324 13.97 -8.37 -10.22
N SER A 325 14.38 -8.07 -8.99
CA SER A 325 15.57 -7.24 -8.71
C SER A 325 16.90 -7.86 -9.16
N ASP A 326 16.94 -9.17 -9.38
CA ASP A 326 18.07 -9.90 -9.95
C ASP A 326 17.98 -10.10 -11.46
N LEU A 327 16.93 -9.55 -12.09
CA LEU A 327 16.59 -9.65 -13.52
C LEU A 327 16.38 -11.08 -14.04
N THR A 328 16.35 -12.09 -13.16
CA THR A 328 16.21 -13.49 -13.59
C THR A 328 14.80 -13.82 -14.08
N SER A 329 13.81 -13.02 -13.69
CA SER A 329 12.43 -13.11 -14.16
C SER A 329 11.94 -11.76 -14.65
N ILE A 330 11.49 -11.73 -15.91
CA ILE A 330 10.91 -10.56 -16.58
C ILE A 330 9.54 -10.96 -17.13
N TYR A 331 8.49 -10.30 -16.66
CA TYR A 331 7.14 -10.44 -17.20
C TYR A 331 6.85 -9.27 -18.13
N PHE A 332 6.21 -9.52 -19.27
CA PHE A 332 5.94 -8.47 -20.24
C PHE A 332 4.70 -8.72 -21.09
N LEU A 333 4.08 -7.64 -21.52
CA LEU A 333 2.92 -7.60 -22.39
C LEU A 333 3.35 -7.48 -23.84
N LYS A 334 2.72 -8.28 -24.70
CA LYS A 334 2.98 -8.29 -26.14
C LYS A 334 1.81 -8.90 -26.91
N ASN A 335 1.13 -8.13 -27.75
CA ASN A 335 -0.02 -8.57 -28.53
C ASN A 335 -1.12 -9.20 -27.65
N GLU A 336 -1.61 -8.46 -26.64
CA GLU A 336 -2.68 -8.90 -25.74
C GLU A 336 -2.38 -10.24 -25.04
N ALA A 337 -1.13 -10.47 -24.70
CA ALA A 337 -0.69 -11.70 -24.04
C ALA A 337 0.44 -11.40 -23.07
N LEU A 338 0.42 -12.11 -21.94
CA LEU A 338 1.46 -12.06 -20.94
C LEU A 338 2.52 -13.10 -21.26
N TYR A 339 3.76 -12.65 -21.33
CA TYR A 339 4.94 -13.49 -21.50
C TYR A 339 5.85 -13.37 -20.30
N ARG A 340 6.73 -14.36 -20.18
CA ARG A 340 7.84 -14.37 -19.24
C ARG A 340 9.12 -14.70 -19.97
N ILE A 341 10.20 -14.06 -19.55
CA ILE A 341 11.56 -14.53 -19.78
C ILE A 341 12.14 -14.91 -18.42
N LYS A 342 12.59 -16.16 -18.31
CA LYS A 342 13.23 -16.69 -17.11
C LYS A 342 14.67 -17.06 -17.42
N ASP A 343 15.61 -16.66 -16.56
CA ASP A 343 17.04 -16.91 -16.69
C ASP A 343 17.58 -16.54 -18.09
N PHE A 344 17.05 -15.44 -18.65
CA PHE A 344 17.36 -14.92 -19.98
C PHE A 344 17.16 -15.92 -21.13
N GLN A 345 16.34 -16.96 -20.91
CA GLN A 345 15.96 -17.93 -21.93
C GLN A 345 14.89 -17.37 -22.87
N LYS A 346 14.41 -18.20 -23.81
CA LYS A 346 13.40 -17.78 -24.78
C LYS A 346 12.13 -17.25 -24.08
N GLU A 347 11.40 -16.38 -24.78
CA GLU A 347 10.06 -15.97 -24.36
C GLU A 347 9.12 -17.18 -24.19
N GLU A 348 8.50 -17.25 -23.02
CA GLU A 348 7.47 -18.20 -22.66
C GLU A 348 6.14 -17.46 -22.56
N LYS A 349 5.19 -17.84 -23.40
CA LYS A 349 3.82 -17.31 -23.31
C LYS A 349 3.13 -17.94 -22.10
N ILE A 350 2.63 -17.10 -21.19
CA ILE A 350 1.99 -17.50 -19.95
C ILE A 350 0.46 -17.45 -20.11
N LEU A 351 -0.06 -16.31 -20.60
CA LEU A 351 -1.49 -16.06 -20.77
C LEU A 351 -1.77 -15.43 -22.14
N ASN A 352 -2.95 -15.69 -22.68
CA ASN A 352 -3.52 -14.95 -23.81
C ASN A 352 -4.70 -14.13 -23.31
N GLY A 353 -5.00 -13.02 -24.00
CA GLY A 353 -6.05 -12.09 -23.62
C GLY A 353 -5.72 -11.38 -22.30
N TYR A 354 -4.43 -11.02 -22.11
CA TYR A 354 -3.98 -10.24 -20.96
C TYR A 354 -3.44 -8.90 -21.47
N GLY A 355 -4.15 -7.80 -21.18
CA GLY A 355 -3.85 -6.45 -21.68
C GLY A 355 -3.32 -5.45 -20.65
N ASP A 356 -2.97 -4.24 -21.12
CA ASP A 356 -2.38 -3.09 -20.38
C ASP A 356 -3.35 -2.40 -19.39
N GLY A 357 -4.30 -3.13 -18.84
CA GLY A 357 -5.26 -2.63 -17.85
C GLY A 357 -5.82 -3.73 -16.95
N GLU A 358 -5.29 -4.95 -17.05
CA GLU A 358 -5.69 -6.03 -16.18
C GLU A 358 -4.99 -5.90 -14.83
N GLU A 359 -5.82 -5.72 -13.80
CA GLU A 359 -5.37 -5.75 -12.41
C GLU A 359 -4.89 -7.16 -12.07
N GLY A 360 -3.72 -7.24 -11.45
CA GLY A 360 -3.08 -8.51 -11.14
C GLY A 360 -2.09 -8.39 -9.99
N SER A 361 -1.71 -9.55 -9.45
CA SER A 361 -0.72 -9.66 -8.38
C SER A 361 0.30 -10.73 -8.75
N PHE A 362 1.56 -10.33 -8.85
CA PHE A 362 2.69 -11.16 -9.26
C PHE A 362 3.48 -11.65 -8.05
N ASP A 363 3.71 -12.95 -7.97
CA ASP A 363 4.73 -13.54 -7.10
C ASP A 363 5.92 -14.00 -7.95
N PHE A 364 6.95 -13.16 -8.02
CA PHE A 364 8.18 -13.43 -8.78
C PHE A 364 8.97 -14.59 -8.18
N VAL A 365 8.83 -14.85 -6.87
CA VAL A 365 9.56 -15.89 -6.15
C VAL A 365 8.99 -17.27 -6.51
N ASN A 366 7.68 -17.40 -6.40
CA ASN A 366 6.97 -18.66 -6.65
C ASN A 366 6.55 -18.81 -8.12
N ASN A 367 6.70 -17.77 -8.94
CA ASN A 367 6.24 -17.72 -10.33
C ASN A 367 4.73 -17.94 -10.47
N THR A 368 3.95 -17.33 -9.57
CA THR A 368 2.49 -17.43 -9.57
C THR A 368 1.87 -16.05 -9.79
N LEU A 369 0.65 -16.02 -10.31
CA LEU A 369 -0.02 -14.78 -10.71
C LEU A 369 -1.51 -14.85 -10.40
N TYR A 370 -2.07 -13.78 -9.86
CA TYR A 370 -3.50 -13.52 -9.88
C TYR A 370 -3.85 -12.56 -11.00
N PHE A 371 -4.98 -12.79 -11.65
CA PHE A 371 -5.50 -11.89 -12.68
C PHE A 371 -7.00 -12.03 -12.83
N PHE A 372 -7.65 -10.96 -13.31
CA PHE A 372 -9.08 -10.91 -13.55
C PHE A 372 -9.39 -10.99 -15.05
N GLU A 373 -10.21 -11.96 -15.46
CA GLU A 373 -10.74 -12.02 -16.82
C GLU A 373 -12.15 -11.41 -16.86
N PRO A 374 -12.47 -10.50 -17.79
CA PRO A 374 -13.78 -9.88 -17.88
C PRO A 374 -14.84 -10.87 -18.41
N GLU A 375 -15.94 -10.98 -17.68
CA GLU A 375 -17.12 -11.78 -18.02
C GLU A 375 -18.39 -10.92 -17.88
N PRO A 376 -18.58 -9.90 -18.75
CA PRO A 376 -19.67 -8.96 -18.59
C PRO A 376 -21.03 -9.65 -18.73
N MET A 377 -21.98 -9.24 -17.90
CA MET A 377 -23.33 -9.76 -17.89
C MET A 377 -24.33 -8.69 -18.34
N GLU A 378 -25.19 -9.03 -19.31
CA GLU A 378 -26.31 -8.18 -19.71
C GLU A 378 -27.63 -8.66 -19.11
N ILE A 379 -28.36 -7.74 -18.48
CA ILE A 379 -29.66 -8.04 -17.84
C ILE A 379 -30.74 -7.12 -18.42
N ALA A 380 -31.91 -7.68 -18.77
CA ALA A 380 -33.08 -6.88 -19.11
C ALA A 380 -33.60 -6.17 -17.87
N VAL A 381 -33.85 -4.86 -17.92
CA VAL A 381 -34.41 -4.19 -16.75
C VAL A 381 -35.81 -4.70 -16.42
N ILE A 382 -36.59 -5.13 -17.42
CA ILE A 382 -37.89 -5.79 -17.18
C ILE A 382 -37.77 -7.08 -16.35
N ASP A 383 -36.64 -7.80 -16.43
CA ASP A 383 -36.43 -9.05 -15.67
C ASP A 383 -36.13 -8.75 -14.19
N LEU A 384 -35.79 -7.50 -13.87
CA LEU A 384 -35.56 -7.01 -12.51
C LEU A 384 -36.84 -6.50 -11.84
N VAL A 385 -37.98 -6.49 -12.53
CA VAL A 385 -39.26 -5.95 -12.04
C VAL A 385 -40.29 -7.06 -11.88
N GLU A 386 -41.11 -6.97 -10.83
CA GLU A 386 -42.30 -7.81 -10.66
C GLU A 386 -43.54 -7.06 -11.21
N ASP A 387 -44.19 -7.59 -12.25
CA ASP A 387 -45.36 -6.94 -12.88
C ASP A 387 -46.67 -7.32 -12.18
N ASP A 388 -46.90 -6.69 -11.03
CA ASP A 388 -48.10 -6.87 -10.20
C ASP A 388 -49.40 -6.38 -10.86
N MET A 389 -49.29 -5.60 -11.94
CA MET A 389 -50.43 -4.99 -12.64
C MET A 389 -50.76 -5.67 -13.97
N ALA A 390 -50.00 -6.67 -14.42
CA ALA A 390 -50.15 -7.29 -15.75
C ALA A 390 -51.57 -7.80 -16.01
N ILE A 391 -52.13 -8.56 -15.07
CA ILE A 391 -53.47 -9.17 -15.22
C ILE A 391 -54.55 -8.08 -15.21
N ALA A 392 -54.50 -7.19 -14.21
CA ALA A 392 -55.49 -6.12 -14.07
C ALA A 392 -55.49 -5.16 -15.27
N ASP A 393 -54.32 -4.86 -15.83
CA ASP A 393 -54.20 -4.01 -17.02
C ASP A 393 -54.69 -4.72 -18.29
N ALA A 394 -54.42 -6.02 -18.44
CA ALA A 394 -54.88 -6.78 -19.59
C ALA A 394 -56.41 -6.83 -19.70
N GLU A 395 -57.11 -6.84 -18.57
CA GLU A 395 -58.58 -6.82 -18.51
C GLU A 395 -59.19 -5.42 -18.67
N MET A 396 -58.38 -4.36 -18.54
CA MET A 396 -58.87 -2.98 -18.54
C MET A 396 -59.01 -2.39 -19.96
N THR A 397 -60.22 -1.96 -20.29
CA THR A 397 -60.54 -1.29 -21.57
C THR A 397 -60.75 0.22 -21.41
N GLU A 398 -60.61 0.98 -22.50
CA GLU A 398 -60.88 2.41 -22.50
C GLU A 398 -62.35 2.70 -22.12
N PRO A 399 -62.61 3.53 -21.09
CA PRO A 399 -63.98 3.90 -20.72
C PRO A 399 -64.70 4.64 -21.85
N ASN A 400 -65.86 4.12 -22.25
CA ASN A 400 -66.69 4.74 -23.27
C ASN A 400 -67.68 5.72 -22.62
N ALA A 401 -67.59 7.01 -22.94
CA ALA A 401 -68.44 8.06 -22.37
C ALA A 401 -69.96 7.79 -22.51
N LYS A 402 -70.39 6.96 -23.47
CA LYS A 402 -71.79 6.56 -23.63
C LYS A 402 -72.31 5.69 -22.48
N ASP A 403 -71.45 4.92 -21.82
CA ASP A 403 -71.83 4.01 -20.72
C ASP A 403 -72.07 4.75 -19.39
N TYR A 404 -71.78 6.06 -19.36
CA TYR A 404 -71.89 6.94 -18.19
C TYR A 404 -73.03 7.96 -18.36
N GLN A 405 -73.98 7.73 -19.27
CA GLN A 405 -75.12 8.62 -19.47
C GLN A 405 -76.13 8.51 -18.31
N ILE A 406 -76.46 9.65 -17.71
CA ILE A 406 -77.48 9.79 -16.68
C ILE A 406 -78.55 10.80 -17.11
N THR A 407 -79.74 10.69 -16.51
CA THR A 407 -80.87 11.58 -16.81
C THR A 407 -80.98 12.65 -15.71
N GLU A 408 -80.78 13.92 -16.07
CA GLU A 408 -81.03 15.05 -15.18
C GLU A 408 -82.52 15.43 -15.24
N ALA A 409 -83.19 15.34 -14.09
CA ALA A 409 -84.62 15.67 -13.99
C ALA A 409 -84.90 17.15 -14.24
N ALA A 410 -86.03 17.44 -14.89
CA ALA A 410 -86.46 18.80 -15.20
C ALA A 410 -86.71 19.62 -13.91
N ASN A 411 -86.23 20.88 -13.89
CA ASN A 411 -86.37 21.77 -12.73
C ASN A 411 -87.09 23.09 -13.08
N GLY A 412 -88.24 23.02 -13.76
CA GLY A 412 -89.10 24.19 -14.05
C GLY A 412 -88.52 25.24 -15.01
N TRP A 413 -87.20 25.25 -15.23
CA TRP A 413 -86.46 26.17 -16.11
C TRP A 413 -85.58 25.44 -17.13
N VAL A 414 -85.26 24.16 -16.89
CA VAL A 414 -84.46 23.30 -17.79
C VAL A 414 -85.26 22.02 -18.11
N PRO A 415 -85.42 21.62 -19.39
CA PRO A 415 -86.01 20.35 -19.76
C PRO A 415 -85.17 19.16 -19.30
N GLU A 416 -85.81 17.99 -19.14
CA GLU A 416 -85.10 16.74 -18.92
C GLU A 416 -84.05 16.53 -20.03
N ARG A 417 -82.82 16.22 -19.64
CA ARG A 417 -81.71 16.05 -20.57
C ARG A 417 -80.81 14.90 -20.15
N THR A 418 -80.26 14.22 -21.14
CA THR A 418 -79.21 13.22 -20.95
C THR A 418 -77.87 13.95 -20.84
N VAL A 419 -77.16 13.72 -19.73
CA VAL A 419 -75.79 14.22 -19.52
C VAL A 419 -74.86 13.04 -19.19
N ILE A 420 -73.56 13.28 -19.22
CA ILE A 420 -72.56 12.30 -18.77
C ILE A 420 -72.30 12.53 -17.29
N ASP A 421 -72.31 11.46 -16.49
CA ASP A 421 -71.74 11.46 -15.14
C ASP A 421 -70.22 11.62 -15.24
N ARG A 422 -69.78 12.88 -15.27
CA ARG A 422 -68.38 13.24 -15.47
C ARG A 422 -67.50 12.74 -14.33
N ASP A 423 -67.96 12.81 -13.10
CA ASP A 423 -67.17 12.38 -11.93
C ASP A 423 -66.84 10.89 -12.03
N ARG A 424 -67.84 10.07 -12.40
CA ARG A 424 -67.64 8.62 -12.57
C ARG A 424 -66.80 8.29 -13.81
N TYR A 425 -67.04 8.99 -14.93
CA TYR A 425 -66.25 8.81 -16.15
C TYR A 425 -64.78 9.19 -15.94
N ASP A 426 -64.52 10.37 -15.37
CA ASP A 426 -63.18 10.89 -15.14
C ASP A 426 -62.42 9.96 -14.17
N ALA A 427 -63.08 9.47 -13.11
CA ALA A 427 -62.47 8.52 -12.17
C ALA A 427 -62.04 7.18 -12.82
N ASP A 428 -62.86 6.60 -13.71
CA ASP A 428 -62.49 5.39 -14.43
C ASP A 428 -61.47 5.66 -15.54
N TYR A 429 -61.55 6.82 -16.19
CA TYR A 429 -60.57 7.26 -17.19
C TYR A 429 -59.19 7.52 -16.57
N GLU A 430 -59.12 8.02 -15.34
CA GLU A 430 -57.84 8.15 -14.62
C GLU A 430 -57.16 6.81 -14.35
N LYS A 431 -57.94 5.75 -14.03
CA LYS A 431 -57.40 4.39 -13.90
C LYS A 431 -56.83 3.89 -15.23
N TYR A 432 -57.56 4.11 -16.32
CA TYR A 432 -57.11 3.77 -17.67
C TYR A 432 -55.87 4.58 -18.09
N ARG A 433 -55.78 5.87 -17.73
CA ARG A 433 -54.58 6.69 -17.95
C ARG A 433 -53.36 6.11 -17.24
N LYS A 434 -53.50 5.65 -15.99
CA LYS A 434 -52.42 4.98 -15.25
C LYS A 434 -51.99 3.66 -15.92
N LYS A 435 -52.94 2.89 -16.47
CA LYS A 435 -52.63 1.72 -17.30
C LYS A 435 -51.77 2.11 -18.50
N LEU A 436 -52.16 3.14 -19.26
CA LEU A 436 -51.37 3.62 -20.40
C LEU A 436 -49.95 4.07 -20.01
N GLN A 437 -49.78 4.65 -18.82
CA GLN A 437 -48.45 4.97 -18.28
C GLN A 437 -47.62 3.71 -18.02
N ARG A 438 -48.21 2.70 -17.36
CA ARG A 438 -47.55 1.41 -17.12
C ARG A 438 -47.21 0.67 -18.41
N ASP A 439 -48.07 0.73 -19.43
CA ASP A 439 -47.80 0.12 -20.73
C ASP A 439 -46.55 0.74 -21.39
N ARG A 440 -46.45 2.08 -21.36
CA ARG A 440 -45.24 2.79 -21.82
C ARG A 440 -44.01 2.43 -20.99
N LEU A 441 -44.17 2.28 -19.67
CA LEU A 441 -43.06 1.86 -18.80
C LEU A 441 -42.60 0.43 -19.11
N ARG A 442 -43.53 -0.52 -19.33
CA ARG A 442 -43.21 -1.89 -19.78
C ARG A 442 -42.42 -1.90 -21.09
N GLU A 443 -42.76 -1.03 -22.03
CA GLU A 443 -42.00 -0.88 -23.29
C GLU A 443 -40.57 -0.41 -23.01
N LYS A 444 -40.40 0.68 -22.24
CA LYS A 444 -39.07 1.18 -21.84
C LYS A 444 -38.23 0.11 -21.12
N LEU A 445 -38.81 -0.59 -20.15
CA LEU A 445 -38.12 -1.61 -19.36
C LEU A 445 -37.65 -2.80 -20.21
N ARG A 446 -38.37 -3.14 -21.29
CA ARG A 446 -37.97 -4.22 -22.22
C ARG A 446 -36.84 -3.82 -23.15
N GLU A 447 -36.80 -2.54 -23.55
CA GLU A 447 -35.78 -1.99 -24.43
C GLU A 447 -34.46 -1.75 -23.69
N TYR A 448 -34.53 -1.38 -22.41
CA TYR A 448 -33.34 -1.09 -21.62
C TYR A 448 -32.63 -2.35 -21.11
N ARG A 449 -31.30 -2.33 -21.20
CA ARG A 449 -30.39 -3.36 -20.70
C ARG A 449 -29.38 -2.69 -19.76
N ILE A 450 -29.04 -3.35 -18.67
CA ILE A 450 -27.86 -3.00 -17.88
C ILE A 450 -26.73 -3.96 -18.24
N THR A 451 -25.51 -3.43 -18.27
CA THR A 451 -24.28 -4.21 -18.37
C THR A 451 -23.60 -4.17 -17.01
N LEU A 452 -23.25 -5.34 -16.49
CA LEU A 452 -22.43 -5.49 -15.30
C LEU A 452 -21.05 -5.91 -15.76
N ASP A 453 -20.05 -5.09 -15.45
CA ASP A 453 -18.65 -5.41 -15.67
C ASP A 453 -18.20 -6.35 -14.56
N LEU A 454 -18.48 -7.64 -14.75
CA LEU A 454 -18.08 -8.71 -13.84
C LEU A 454 -16.80 -9.36 -14.32
N TYR A 455 -16.10 -9.99 -13.39
CA TYR A 455 -14.83 -10.65 -13.65
C TYR A 455 -14.79 -12.04 -13.01
N SER A 456 -14.01 -12.92 -13.62
CA SER A 456 -13.54 -14.16 -13.00
C SER A 456 -12.10 -13.97 -12.54
N LEU A 457 -11.85 -14.19 -11.26
CA LEU A 457 -10.51 -14.17 -10.67
C LEU A 457 -9.86 -15.54 -10.84
N TYR A 458 -8.69 -15.55 -11.46
CA TYR A 458 -7.87 -16.74 -11.65
C TYR A 458 -6.55 -16.65 -10.88
N TYR A 459 -6.05 -17.81 -10.47
CA TYR A 459 -4.70 -18.01 -9.95
C TYR A 459 -3.93 -18.94 -10.89
N TYR A 460 -2.87 -18.42 -11.48
CA TYR A 460 -1.97 -19.18 -12.34
C TYR A 460 -0.84 -19.79 -11.50
N VAL A 461 -0.76 -21.12 -11.51
CA VAL A 461 0.25 -21.90 -10.80
C VAL A 461 0.55 -23.18 -11.58
N ASP A 462 1.83 -23.56 -11.62
CA ASP A 462 2.31 -24.79 -12.29
C ASP A 462 1.87 -24.96 -13.76
N GLY A 463 1.70 -23.84 -14.48
CA GLY A 463 1.30 -23.86 -15.89
C GLY A 463 -0.21 -23.88 -16.14
N GLU A 464 -1.02 -23.94 -15.08
CA GLU A 464 -2.47 -24.07 -15.15
C GLU A 464 -3.16 -22.84 -14.56
N LYS A 465 -4.29 -22.45 -15.18
CA LYS A 465 -5.23 -21.47 -14.61
C LYS A 465 -6.15 -22.19 -13.63
N GLN A 466 -6.22 -21.71 -12.39
CA GLN A 466 -7.17 -22.16 -11.38
C GLN A 466 -8.19 -21.06 -11.14
N LEU A 467 -9.48 -21.37 -11.31
CA LEU A 467 -10.55 -20.44 -10.98
C LEU A 467 -10.63 -20.26 -9.46
N ILE A 468 -10.54 -19.02 -8.99
CA ILE A 468 -10.65 -18.65 -7.58
C ILE A 468 -12.07 -18.19 -7.25
N ALA A 469 -12.61 -17.28 -8.06
CA ALA A 469 -13.95 -16.75 -7.89
C ALA A 469 -14.55 -16.29 -9.22
N GLU A 470 -15.86 -16.45 -9.37
CA GLU A 470 -16.66 -15.90 -10.46
C GLU A 470 -17.48 -14.72 -9.91
N ASN A 471 -17.98 -13.87 -10.81
CA ASN A 471 -18.83 -12.71 -10.47
C ASN A 471 -18.14 -11.72 -9.50
N CYS A 472 -16.84 -11.53 -9.67
CA CYS A 472 -16.09 -10.47 -9.01
C CYS A 472 -16.50 -9.11 -9.60
N LEU A 473 -16.61 -8.08 -8.75
CA LEU A 473 -16.93 -6.71 -9.15
C LEU A 473 -15.67 -5.89 -9.43
N SER A 474 -14.67 -6.00 -8.55
CA SER A 474 -13.40 -5.28 -8.65
C SER A 474 -12.37 -5.88 -7.70
N SER A 475 -11.09 -5.58 -7.92
CA SER A 475 -10.11 -5.68 -6.84
C SER A 475 -10.30 -4.53 -5.84
N ILE A 476 -9.79 -4.72 -4.62
CA ILE A 476 -9.77 -3.73 -3.54
C ILE A 476 -8.32 -3.37 -3.22
N ALA A 477 -7.47 -4.38 -3.04
CA ALA A 477 -6.05 -4.21 -2.78
C ALA A 477 -5.26 -5.40 -3.33
N VAL A 478 -4.11 -5.12 -3.92
CA VAL A 478 -3.20 -6.14 -4.48
C VAL A 478 -1.78 -5.92 -3.98
N ASN A 479 -1.04 -7.02 -3.77
CA ASN A 479 0.37 -6.95 -3.39
C ASN A 479 1.24 -7.84 -4.28
N ASN A 480 2.31 -7.30 -4.84
CA ASN A 480 3.33 -8.08 -5.56
C ASN A 480 4.39 -8.59 -4.58
N ARG A 481 4.86 -9.82 -4.80
CA ARG A 481 6.01 -10.39 -4.09
C ARG A 481 7.21 -10.40 -5.02
N ILE A 482 8.11 -9.44 -4.84
CA ILE A 482 9.25 -9.20 -5.73
C ILE A 482 10.44 -10.10 -5.35
N ASN A 483 10.73 -10.26 -4.05
CA ASN A 483 11.93 -10.94 -3.57
C ASN A 483 11.65 -12.01 -2.52
N ALA A 484 12.62 -12.93 -2.38
CA ALA A 484 12.60 -13.92 -1.30
C ALA A 484 12.77 -13.23 0.06
N GLY A 485 11.74 -13.29 0.90
CA GLY A 485 11.67 -12.61 2.20
C GLY A 485 10.52 -11.62 2.30
N ASP A 486 10.04 -11.11 1.16
CA ASP A 486 8.84 -10.28 1.08
C ASP A 486 7.59 -11.11 1.46
N ALA A 487 6.57 -10.40 1.93
CA ALA A 487 5.26 -10.97 2.24
C ALA A 487 4.65 -11.65 0.99
N ALA A 488 3.77 -12.64 1.23
CA ALA A 488 3.13 -13.36 0.15
C ALA A 488 2.28 -12.42 -0.72
N ALA A 489 2.21 -12.73 -2.01
CA ALA A 489 1.27 -12.07 -2.90
C ALA A 489 -0.18 -12.36 -2.47
N PHE A 490 -1.05 -11.36 -2.54
CA PHE A 490 -2.47 -11.48 -2.24
C PHE A 490 -3.31 -10.56 -3.12
N VAL A 491 -4.60 -10.89 -3.20
CA VAL A 491 -5.65 -10.05 -3.79
C VAL A 491 -6.84 -10.01 -2.83
N ALA A 492 -7.21 -8.82 -2.37
CA ALA A 492 -8.51 -8.54 -1.76
C ALA A 492 -9.46 -8.05 -2.85
N TYR A 493 -10.70 -8.54 -2.86
CA TYR A 493 -11.65 -8.29 -3.95
C TYR A 493 -13.10 -8.33 -3.47
N SER A 494 -13.98 -7.66 -4.21
CA SER A 494 -15.43 -7.70 -3.99
C SER A 494 -16.08 -8.69 -4.94
N LYS A 495 -17.01 -9.49 -4.45
CA LYS A 495 -17.76 -10.48 -5.23
C LYS A 495 -19.27 -10.31 -5.03
N CYS A 496 -20.07 -10.46 -6.09
CA CYS A 496 -21.52 -10.52 -5.97
C CYS A 496 -21.95 -11.61 -4.97
N SER A 497 -22.86 -11.29 -4.06
CA SER A 497 -23.48 -12.29 -3.19
C SER A 497 -24.46 -13.16 -3.97
N ASP A 498 -24.54 -14.45 -3.59
CA ASP A 498 -25.52 -15.41 -4.11
C ASP A 498 -26.96 -15.11 -3.62
N THR A 499 -27.18 -14.05 -2.83
CA THR A 499 -28.48 -13.69 -2.27
C THR A 499 -29.43 -13.16 -3.34
N ALA A 500 -30.60 -13.78 -3.46
CA ALA A 500 -31.64 -13.33 -4.39
C ALA A 500 -32.12 -11.91 -4.06
N GLN A 501 -31.90 -10.98 -4.98
CA GLN A 501 -32.35 -9.61 -4.82
C GLN A 501 -33.88 -9.47 -4.93
N THR A 502 -34.44 -8.60 -4.10
CA THR A 502 -35.86 -8.26 -4.14
C THR A 502 -36.18 -7.35 -5.33
N LYS A 503 -37.12 -7.78 -6.18
CA LYS A 503 -37.59 -7.02 -7.34
C LYS A 503 -38.61 -5.95 -6.95
N PRO A 504 -38.46 -4.68 -7.38
CA PRO A 504 -39.51 -3.68 -7.20
C PRO A 504 -40.78 -4.07 -7.99
N MET A 505 -41.94 -3.67 -7.46
CA MET A 505 -43.24 -3.86 -8.11
C MET A 505 -43.43 -2.81 -9.22
N LEU A 506 -43.99 -3.19 -10.38
CA LEU A 506 -44.25 -2.25 -11.49
C LEU A 506 -45.14 -1.09 -11.04
N SER A 507 -46.08 -1.32 -10.12
CA SER A 507 -46.93 -0.26 -9.56
C SER A 507 -46.22 0.78 -8.69
N GLN A 508 -44.98 0.53 -8.27
CA GLN A 508 -44.20 1.37 -7.35
C GLN A 508 -43.06 2.14 -8.03
N ILE A 509 -42.85 1.94 -9.33
CA ILE A 509 -41.79 2.58 -10.11
C ILE A 509 -42.38 3.50 -11.17
N ASP A 510 -41.71 4.62 -11.43
CA ASP A 510 -42.14 5.62 -12.40
C ASP A 510 -41.25 5.61 -13.66
N ASP A 511 -39.97 5.26 -13.51
CA ASP A 511 -39.02 5.15 -14.63
C ASP A 511 -38.03 3.97 -14.48
N VAL A 512 -37.29 3.71 -15.55
CA VAL A 512 -36.23 2.70 -15.62
C VAL A 512 -35.14 2.96 -14.58
N SER A 513 -34.82 4.23 -14.31
CA SER A 513 -33.78 4.61 -13.35
C SER A 513 -34.07 4.15 -11.92
N ASP A 514 -35.36 4.09 -11.54
CA ASP A 514 -35.78 3.65 -10.21
C ASP A 514 -35.38 2.19 -9.97
N VAL A 515 -35.38 1.37 -11.03
CA VAL A 515 -34.97 -0.03 -10.99
C VAL A 515 -33.45 -0.14 -11.01
N THR A 516 -32.78 0.56 -11.93
CA THR A 516 -31.33 0.42 -12.12
C THR A 516 -30.53 0.94 -10.93
N SER A 517 -30.90 2.10 -10.38
CA SER A 517 -30.19 2.68 -9.23
C SER A 517 -30.32 1.83 -7.97
N GLU A 518 -31.53 1.32 -7.68
CA GLU A 518 -31.76 0.40 -6.57
C GLU A 518 -31.04 -0.94 -6.77
N TYR A 519 -30.97 -1.45 -8.01
CA TYR A 519 -30.24 -2.67 -8.32
C TYR A 519 -28.74 -2.53 -8.05
N TYR A 520 -28.09 -1.49 -8.60
CA TYR A 520 -26.66 -1.25 -8.36
C TYR A 520 -26.37 -1.01 -6.88
N LYS A 521 -27.20 -0.21 -6.20
CA LYS A 521 -27.06 0.03 -4.77
C LYS A 521 -27.07 -1.28 -3.98
N LYS A 522 -28.08 -2.13 -4.17
CA LYS A 522 -28.17 -3.45 -3.51
C LYS A 522 -27.02 -4.37 -3.91
N LEU A 523 -26.58 -4.33 -5.17
CA LEU A 523 -25.47 -5.16 -5.65
C LEU A 523 -24.19 -4.89 -4.87
N TYR A 524 -23.82 -3.62 -4.68
CA TYR A 524 -22.63 -3.25 -3.93
C TYR A 524 -22.82 -3.38 -2.41
N GLU A 525 -24.01 -3.05 -1.87
CA GLU A 525 -24.31 -3.22 -0.44
C GLU A 525 -24.29 -4.68 0.01
N THR A 526 -24.59 -5.62 -0.89
CA THR A 526 -24.60 -7.06 -0.59
C THR A 526 -23.36 -7.79 -1.05
N ALA A 527 -22.40 -7.09 -1.67
CA ALA A 527 -21.18 -7.72 -2.16
C ALA A 527 -20.36 -8.31 -1.01
N GLU A 528 -19.85 -9.53 -1.20
CA GLU A 528 -18.96 -10.19 -0.26
C GLU A 528 -17.54 -9.67 -0.47
N THR A 529 -16.93 -9.16 0.60
CA THR A 529 -15.50 -8.83 0.61
C THR A 529 -14.70 -10.11 0.84
N CYS A 530 -13.77 -10.40 -0.06
CA CYS A 530 -13.00 -11.64 -0.08
C CYS A 530 -11.49 -11.36 -0.14
N ILE A 531 -10.69 -12.36 0.20
CA ILE A 531 -9.24 -12.36 0.01
C ILE A 531 -8.75 -13.68 -0.56
N SER A 532 -7.71 -13.62 -1.39
CA SER A 532 -6.97 -14.77 -1.87
C SER A 532 -5.45 -14.61 -1.69
N SER A 533 -4.78 -15.66 -1.20
CA SER A 533 -3.31 -15.75 -1.14
C SER A 533 -2.87 -17.21 -1.27
N GLY A 534 -1.80 -17.46 -2.03
CA GLY A 534 -1.37 -18.82 -2.40
C GLY A 534 -2.45 -19.76 -2.96
N GLY A 535 -3.48 -19.24 -3.65
CA GLY A 535 -4.62 -19.99 -4.18
C GLY A 535 -5.72 -20.31 -3.16
N LYS A 536 -5.54 -19.96 -1.88
CA LYS A 536 -6.57 -20.12 -0.84
C LYS A 536 -7.45 -18.87 -0.82
N THR A 537 -8.76 -19.06 -0.66
CA THR A 537 -9.74 -17.97 -0.57
C THR A 537 -10.49 -17.98 0.76
N ALA A 538 -10.89 -16.80 1.24
CA ALA A 538 -11.75 -16.61 2.39
C ALA A 538 -12.64 -15.37 2.20
N VAL A 539 -13.87 -15.43 2.72
CA VAL A 539 -14.73 -14.26 2.90
C VAL A 539 -14.31 -13.55 4.18
N LEU A 540 -14.17 -12.23 4.13
CA LEU A 540 -13.78 -11.41 5.27
C LEU A 540 -15.03 -10.98 6.04
N GLU A 541 -15.10 -11.37 7.31
CA GLU A 541 -16.16 -10.96 8.22
C GLU A 541 -15.90 -9.54 8.75
N ILE A 542 -16.30 -8.53 7.98
CA ILE A 542 -16.35 -7.11 8.37
C ILE A 542 -17.81 -6.67 8.62
N GLY A 543 -18.03 -5.47 9.18
CA GLY A 543 -19.39 -4.99 9.47
C GLY A 543 -20.23 -4.72 8.21
N GLU A 544 -21.55 -4.90 8.30
CA GLU A 544 -22.47 -4.82 7.15
C GLU A 544 -22.49 -3.43 6.46
N GLU A 545 -22.17 -2.36 7.18
CA GLU A 545 -22.14 -0.97 6.67
C GLU A 545 -20.72 -0.52 6.29
N GLU A 546 -19.73 -1.41 6.37
CA GLU A 546 -18.31 -1.09 6.21
C GLU A 546 -17.80 -1.46 4.83
N GLN A 547 -17.00 -0.59 4.22
CA GLN A 547 -16.37 -0.82 2.92
C GLN A 547 -14.85 -0.69 3.04
N LEU A 548 -14.11 -1.68 2.59
CA LEU A 548 -12.65 -1.59 2.59
C LEU A 548 -12.16 -0.45 1.70
N MET A 549 -11.15 0.28 2.17
CA MET A 549 -10.46 1.29 1.39
C MET A 549 -9.58 0.64 0.32
N HIS A 550 -9.63 1.21 -0.88
CA HIS A 550 -8.79 0.77 -1.99
C HIS A 550 -7.30 1.05 -1.71
N ASP A 551 -6.45 0.07 -2.03
CA ASP A 551 -4.98 0.14 -1.99
C ASP A 551 -4.36 0.69 -0.70
N THR A 552 -5.11 0.62 0.42
CA THR A 552 -4.67 1.13 1.72
C THR A 552 -4.45 -0.04 2.66
N TYR A 553 -3.21 -0.53 2.73
CA TYR A 553 -2.85 -1.69 3.53
C TYR A 553 -1.45 -1.62 4.12
N ALA A 554 -1.21 -2.44 5.14
CA ALA A 554 0.13 -2.70 5.67
C ALA A 554 0.30 -4.20 5.92
N LEU A 555 1.53 -4.71 5.81
CA LEU A 555 1.87 -6.11 6.00
C LEU A 555 2.92 -6.28 7.08
N ASP A 556 2.70 -7.23 7.97
CA ASP A 556 3.74 -7.77 8.86
C ASP A 556 3.72 -9.30 8.75
N LYS A 557 4.60 -9.84 7.92
CA LYS A 557 4.69 -11.28 7.61
C LYS A 557 3.36 -11.81 7.05
N GLU A 558 2.66 -12.64 7.83
CA GLU A 558 1.37 -13.26 7.48
C GLU A 558 0.20 -12.49 8.10
N GLN A 559 0.39 -11.24 8.52
CA GLN A 559 -0.68 -10.36 9.01
C GLN A 559 -0.87 -9.19 8.05
N LEU A 560 -2.06 -9.09 7.48
CA LEU A 560 -2.50 -7.98 6.64
C LEU A 560 -3.35 -7.03 7.46
N TYR A 561 -3.09 -5.73 7.35
CA TYR A 561 -3.88 -4.68 7.98
C TYR A 561 -4.60 -3.87 6.91
N LEU A 562 -5.89 -3.63 7.09
CA LEU A 562 -6.77 -2.96 6.14
C LEU A 562 -7.62 -1.92 6.85
N LEU A 563 -7.95 -0.82 6.16
CA LEU A 563 -8.92 0.16 6.65
C LEU A 563 -10.29 -0.09 6.01
N ALA A 564 -11.35 0.03 6.81
CA ALA A 564 -12.73 0.00 6.35
C ALA A 564 -13.43 1.33 6.70
N ALA A 565 -13.96 2.00 5.69
CA ALA A 565 -14.73 3.22 5.84
C ALA A 565 -16.21 2.92 6.13
N LEU A 566 -16.85 3.83 6.85
CA LEU A 566 -18.30 3.84 7.07
C LEU A 566 -18.90 5.00 6.30
N ASP A 567 -20.06 4.80 5.65
CA ASP A 567 -20.69 5.84 4.86
C ASP A 567 -20.92 7.14 5.67
N GLY A 568 -20.52 8.27 5.09
CA GLY A 568 -20.61 9.59 5.71
C GLY A 568 -19.67 9.84 6.90
N LYS A 569 -18.64 9.02 7.12
CA LYS A 569 -17.60 9.25 8.14
C LYS A 569 -16.22 9.44 7.52
N ASP A 570 -15.46 10.38 8.08
CA ASP A 570 -14.07 10.64 7.67
C ASP A 570 -13.09 9.60 8.25
N ALA A 571 -13.43 8.98 9.38
CA ALA A 571 -12.58 7.99 10.06
C ALA A 571 -13.03 6.55 9.79
N CYS A 572 -12.05 5.66 9.75
CA CYS A 572 -12.15 4.25 9.40
C CYS A 572 -11.99 3.31 10.60
N ILE A 573 -12.36 2.05 10.41
CA ILE A 573 -12.05 0.93 11.30
C ILE A 573 -10.81 0.23 10.76
N LEU A 574 -9.83 -0.04 11.63
CA LEU A 574 -8.65 -0.82 11.30
C LEU A 574 -8.90 -2.29 11.60
N TYR A 575 -8.76 -3.13 10.59
CA TYR A 575 -8.81 -4.59 10.70
C TYR A 575 -7.44 -5.22 10.52
N SER A 576 -7.26 -6.40 11.10
CA SER A 576 -6.21 -7.33 10.67
C SER A 576 -6.83 -8.60 10.10
N VAL A 577 -6.19 -9.16 9.07
CA VAL A 577 -6.52 -10.44 8.46
C VAL A 577 -5.30 -11.36 8.58
N ASP A 578 -5.52 -12.57 9.07
CA ASP A 578 -4.48 -13.59 9.14
C ASP A 578 -4.35 -14.31 7.79
N LEU A 579 -3.14 -14.30 7.21
CA LEU A 579 -2.79 -14.97 5.95
C LEU A 579 -2.05 -16.30 6.19
N SER A 580 -1.85 -16.71 7.43
CA SER A 580 -1.18 -17.95 7.79
C SER A 580 -2.06 -19.17 7.45
N GLU A 581 -1.42 -20.33 7.27
CA GLU A 581 -2.16 -21.55 6.95
C GLU A 581 -3.17 -21.99 8.02
N LYS A 582 -2.96 -21.60 9.28
CA LYS A 582 -3.74 -22.10 10.42
C LYS A 582 -5.07 -21.38 10.58
N SER A 583 -5.12 -20.10 10.22
CA SER A 583 -6.25 -19.21 10.48
C SER A 583 -6.49 -18.26 9.31
N PHE A 584 -6.20 -18.71 8.09
CA PHE A 584 -6.36 -17.94 6.86
C PHE A 584 -7.75 -17.27 6.78
N GLY A 585 -7.77 -15.96 6.54
CA GLY A 585 -8.97 -15.15 6.43
C GLY A 585 -9.58 -14.71 7.76
N MET A 586 -9.02 -15.11 8.91
CA MET A 586 -9.55 -14.69 10.21
C MET A 586 -9.37 -13.17 10.39
N VAL A 587 -10.50 -12.46 10.52
CA VAL A 587 -10.57 -11.01 10.72
C VAL A 587 -10.57 -10.68 12.21
N GLN A 588 -9.89 -9.60 12.59
CA GLN A 588 -9.97 -9.01 13.94
C GLN A 588 -10.00 -7.48 13.84
N MET A 589 -10.97 -6.84 14.49
CA MET A 589 -10.97 -5.38 14.67
C MET A 589 -9.82 -4.97 15.60
N ARG A 590 -8.96 -4.08 15.10
CA ARG A 590 -7.74 -3.61 15.76
C ARG A 590 -7.83 -2.20 16.28
N ASP A 591 -8.64 -1.33 15.72
CA ASP A 591 -9.00 -0.03 16.30
C ASP A 591 -10.15 0.61 15.51
N GLU A 592 -10.78 1.63 16.08
CA GLU A 592 -11.78 2.48 15.43
C GLU A 592 -11.27 3.93 15.37
N ASP A 593 -11.96 4.80 14.65
CA ASP A 593 -11.60 6.21 14.48
C ASP A 593 -10.18 6.42 13.91
N VAL A 594 -9.77 5.54 12.98
CA VAL A 594 -8.46 5.59 12.31
C VAL A 594 -8.57 6.40 11.02
N GLU A 595 -7.73 7.41 10.85
CA GLU A 595 -7.80 8.30 9.69
C GLU A 595 -6.75 7.96 8.62
N GLU A 596 -5.59 7.42 9.01
CA GLU A 596 -4.52 7.04 8.06
C GLU A 596 -3.67 5.89 8.60
N LEU A 597 -3.36 4.91 7.75
CA LEU A 597 -2.49 3.77 8.07
C LEU A 597 -1.05 4.09 7.65
N VAL A 598 -0.08 3.91 8.56
CA VAL A 598 1.34 4.24 8.29
C VAL A 598 2.12 3.01 7.84
N GLY A 599 2.02 1.90 8.57
CA GLY A 599 2.79 0.70 8.27
C GLY A 599 2.80 -0.31 9.41
N ALA A 600 3.36 -1.49 9.15
CA ALA A 600 3.45 -2.57 10.13
C ALA A 600 4.79 -3.30 10.06
N GLY A 601 5.22 -3.88 11.18
CA GLY A 601 6.42 -4.70 11.26
C GLY A 601 6.74 -5.13 12.69
N ASN A 602 7.25 -6.36 12.85
CA ASN A 602 7.65 -6.93 14.14
C ASN A 602 6.57 -6.84 15.23
N GLY A 603 5.31 -7.09 14.86
CA GLY A 603 4.15 -7.08 15.74
C GLY A 603 3.59 -5.68 16.05
N CYS A 604 4.13 -4.63 15.45
CA CYS A 604 3.63 -3.26 15.57
C CYS A 604 2.86 -2.87 14.32
N VAL A 605 1.70 -2.23 14.47
CA VAL A 605 1.01 -1.49 13.41
C VAL A 605 0.84 -0.04 13.85
N TYR A 606 1.30 0.89 13.02
CA TYR A 606 1.24 2.33 13.25
C TYR A 606 0.19 3.00 12.36
N TYR A 607 -0.55 3.93 12.93
CA TYR A 607 -1.63 4.65 12.26
C TYR A 607 -1.92 5.98 12.97
N PHE A 608 -2.58 6.89 12.27
CA PHE A 608 -2.98 8.20 12.77
C PHE A 608 -4.45 8.25 13.16
N LYS A 609 -4.73 9.06 14.18
CA LYS A 609 -6.06 9.58 14.52
C LYS A 609 -5.98 11.08 14.73
N ASP A 610 -7.14 11.75 14.76
CA ASP A 610 -7.26 13.16 15.11
C ASP A 610 -6.39 14.07 14.20
N ILE A 611 -6.42 13.83 12.88
CA ILE A 611 -5.63 14.62 11.92
C ILE A 611 -6.23 16.02 11.84
N THR A 612 -5.37 17.02 12.01
CA THR A 612 -5.73 18.44 12.00
C THR A 612 -5.58 19.04 10.60
N ASP A 613 -6.13 20.24 10.41
CA ASP A 613 -5.95 21.06 9.21
C ASP A 613 -4.48 21.43 8.92
N ARG A 614 -3.56 21.17 9.85
CA ARG A 614 -2.12 21.35 9.70
C ARG A 614 -1.39 20.11 9.19
N MET A 615 -2.13 19.04 8.86
CA MET A 615 -1.57 17.76 8.44
C MET A 615 -0.68 17.14 9.53
N THR A 616 -1.07 17.35 10.79
CA THR A 616 -0.52 16.66 11.95
C THR A 616 -1.61 15.86 12.64
N GLY A 617 -1.27 14.71 13.20
CA GLY A 617 -2.19 13.85 13.92
C GLY A 617 -1.54 13.15 15.10
N ASP A 618 -2.34 12.45 15.89
CA ASP A 618 -1.87 11.62 16.99
C ASP A 618 -1.50 10.24 16.45
N LEU A 619 -0.24 9.84 16.66
CA LEU A 619 0.30 8.56 16.23
C LEU A 619 -0.02 7.49 17.28
N TYR A 620 -0.62 6.39 16.82
CA TYR A 620 -0.94 5.22 17.60
C TYR A 620 -0.10 4.03 17.15
N CYS A 621 0.18 3.13 18.10
CA CYS A 621 0.69 1.79 17.84
C CYS A 621 -0.12 0.79 18.67
N ASN A 622 -0.77 -0.18 18.02
CA ASN A 622 -1.56 -1.24 18.69
C ASN A 622 -2.54 -0.68 19.77
N LYS A 623 -3.44 0.25 19.40
CA LYS A 623 -4.41 0.98 20.25
C LYS A 623 -3.83 1.96 21.27
N LYS A 624 -2.51 2.03 21.42
CA LYS A 624 -1.87 2.98 22.34
C LYS A 624 -1.43 4.21 21.58
N MET A 625 -1.88 5.40 21.99
CA MET A 625 -1.27 6.66 21.53
C MET A 625 0.19 6.67 21.98
N VAL A 626 1.11 6.77 21.03
CA VAL A 626 2.56 6.72 21.29
C VAL A 626 3.23 8.08 21.11
N GLN A 627 2.68 8.94 20.25
CA GLN A 627 3.21 10.29 20.04
C GLN A 627 2.12 11.24 19.51
N PRO A 628 1.81 12.34 20.22
CA PRO A 628 0.91 13.35 19.67
C PRO A 628 1.61 14.28 18.68
N ASP A 629 0.81 15.01 17.89
CA ASP A 629 1.26 16.09 16.99
C ASP A 629 2.42 15.68 16.06
N VAL A 630 2.24 14.54 15.38
CA VAL A 630 3.17 14.02 14.37
C VAL A 630 2.74 14.48 13.00
N SER A 631 3.68 14.92 12.17
CA SER A 631 3.40 15.22 10.77
C SER A 631 3.11 13.95 9.98
N ILE A 632 1.92 13.85 9.39
CA ILE A 632 1.47 12.63 8.71
C ILE A 632 2.31 12.30 7.47
N TYR A 633 2.79 13.33 6.76
CA TYR A 633 3.67 13.19 5.60
C TYR A 633 5.15 12.97 5.91
N ARG A 634 5.51 12.87 7.19
CA ARG A 634 6.91 12.81 7.64
C ARG A 634 7.14 11.65 8.60
N SER A 635 6.72 10.47 8.14
CA SER A 635 6.82 9.20 8.85
C SER A 635 7.26 8.09 7.90
N GLU A 636 8.19 7.24 8.32
CA GLU A 636 8.80 6.21 7.48
C GLU A 636 9.17 4.98 8.32
N MET A 637 8.73 3.79 7.88
CA MET A 637 9.11 2.53 8.52
C MET A 637 10.59 2.24 8.30
N VAL A 638 11.30 1.87 9.35
CA VAL A 638 12.70 1.44 9.27
C VAL A 638 12.75 0.00 8.74
N PRO A 639 13.44 -0.25 7.61
CA PRO A 639 13.48 -1.57 6.98
C PRO A 639 13.86 -2.69 7.95
N GLU A 640 13.18 -3.83 7.85
CA GLU A 640 13.42 -5.09 8.60
C GLU A 640 13.32 -5.01 10.15
N SER A 641 13.15 -3.81 10.73
CA SER A 641 13.17 -3.61 12.19
C SER A 641 11.79 -3.43 12.82
N GLY A 642 10.78 -3.03 12.03
CA GLY A 642 9.45 -2.66 12.55
C GLY A 642 9.42 -1.36 13.38
N ALA A 643 10.53 -0.64 13.46
CA ALA A 643 10.57 0.71 14.03
C ALA A 643 9.98 1.72 13.03
N LEU A 644 9.44 2.82 13.55
CA LEU A 644 8.95 3.95 12.76
C LEU A 644 9.77 5.20 13.09
N VAL A 645 10.36 5.83 12.08
CA VAL A 645 10.95 7.16 12.21
C VAL A 645 9.90 8.19 11.82
N CYS A 646 9.62 9.17 12.68
CA CYS A 646 8.60 10.18 12.45
C CYS A 646 9.05 11.57 12.93
N MET A 647 8.44 12.60 12.34
CA MET A 647 8.70 14.00 12.67
C MET A 647 7.62 14.55 13.61
N THR A 648 8.09 15.14 14.70
CA THR A 648 7.27 15.84 15.72
C THR A 648 7.64 17.32 15.75
N ASP A 649 6.78 18.17 16.32
CA ASP A 649 7.02 19.63 16.39
C ASP A 649 7.32 20.25 15.00
N TYR A 650 6.69 19.74 13.94
CA TYR A 650 6.99 20.12 12.56
C TYR A 650 6.50 21.53 12.25
N ASP A 651 7.43 22.42 11.84
CA ASP A 651 7.11 23.76 11.36
C ASP A 651 7.02 23.74 9.83
N ASN A 652 5.80 23.70 9.30
CA ASN A 652 5.56 23.67 7.86
C ASN A 652 6.11 24.90 7.10
N ARG A 653 6.33 26.04 7.76
CA ARG A 653 6.89 27.24 7.12
C ARG A 653 8.41 27.15 6.98
N LYS A 654 9.05 26.41 7.87
CA LYS A 654 10.51 26.28 7.90
C LYS A 654 10.99 24.91 7.44
N ASP A 655 10.07 23.94 7.31
CA ASP A 655 10.34 22.58 6.86
C ASP A 655 11.39 21.87 7.72
N TYR A 656 11.21 21.92 9.04
CA TYR A 656 11.99 21.13 9.99
C TYR A 656 11.18 20.79 11.24
N GLY A 657 11.65 19.80 12.00
CA GLY A 657 11.09 19.44 13.30
C GLY A 657 12.05 18.57 14.13
N THR A 658 11.50 17.92 15.14
CA THR A 658 12.21 16.94 15.97
C THR A 658 12.00 15.54 15.41
N LEU A 659 13.08 14.88 14.99
CA LEU A 659 13.03 13.50 14.49
C LEU A 659 13.08 12.51 15.66
N VAL A 660 12.14 11.57 15.63
CA VAL A 660 11.92 10.58 16.68
C VAL A 660 11.82 9.20 16.06
N MET A 661 12.40 8.19 16.71
CA MET A 661 12.19 6.79 16.39
C MET A 661 11.29 6.13 17.44
N MET A 662 10.32 5.37 16.96
CA MET A 662 9.35 4.62 17.74
C MET A 662 9.61 3.12 17.56
N GLU A 663 9.79 2.41 18.66
CA GLU A 663 9.88 0.95 18.72
C GLU A 663 8.70 0.44 19.54
N GLY A 664 7.58 0.22 18.86
CA GLY A 664 6.27 0.03 19.48
C GLY A 664 5.89 1.28 20.26
N SER A 665 5.98 1.21 21.60
CA SER A 665 5.71 2.35 22.47
C SER A 665 6.94 2.99 23.10
N GLU A 666 8.13 2.44 22.82
CA GLU A 666 9.38 3.06 23.23
C GLU A 666 9.72 4.19 22.26
N LYS A 667 10.11 5.34 22.83
CA LYS A 667 10.42 6.56 22.09
C LYS A 667 11.89 6.93 22.26
N THR A 668 12.59 7.08 21.15
CA THR A 668 13.97 7.56 21.11
C THR A 668 14.06 8.84 20.29
N LYS A 669 14.43 9.95 20.91
CA LYS A 669 14.71 11.19 20.17
C LYS A 669 16.04 11.05 19.42
N ILE A 670 16.03 11.32 18.11
CA ILE A 670 17.22 11.26 17.25
C ILE A 670 17.93 12.62 17.22
N ALA A 671 17.23 13.67 16.80
CA ALA A 671 17.77 15.03 16.68
C ALA A 671 16.66 16.10 16.59
N ASP A 672 17.02 17.33 16.93
CA ASP A 672 16.20 18.53 16.71
C ASP A 672 16.54 19.19 15.37
N ASP A 673 15.66 20.09 14.92
CA ASP A 673 15.82 20.94 13.74
C ASP A 673 16.15 20.14 12.47
N VAL A 674 15.61 18.93 12.34
CA VAL A 674 15.82 18.04 11.20
C VAL A 674 14.90 18.45 10.05
N SER A 675 15.49 18.74 8.89
CA SER A 675 14.75 18.97 7.64
C SER A 675 14.70 17.73 6.78
N TYR A 676 15.79 16.99 6.67
CA TYR A 676 15.84 15.77 5.87
C TYR A 676 16.55 14.64 6.60
N TRP A 677 16.19 13.39 6.28
CA TRP A 677 16.86 12.21 6.77
C TRP A 677 16.95 11.13 5.69
N HIS A 678 17.84 10.17 5.90
CA HIS A 678 17.94 8.94 5.12
C HIS A 678 18.26 7.77 6.05
N ILE A 679 17.40 6.75 6.02
CA ILE A 679 17.47 5.58 6.90
C ILE A 679 18.25 4.47 6.18
N MET A 680 19.43 4.11 6.69
CA MET A 680 20.16 2.93 6.20
C MET A 680 19.89 1.72 7.10
N ASP A 681 19.75 1.96 8.40
CA ASP A 681 19.40 0.99 9.45
C ASP A 681 18.86 1.78 10.66
N LYS A 682 18.21 1.12 11.61
CA LYS A 682 17.75 1.71 12.87
C LYS A 682 18.89 2.38 13.67
N ASP A 683 20.11 1.85 13.54
CA ASP A 683 21.31 2.36 14.21
C ASP A 683 22.20 3.21 13.27
N ALA A 684 21.72 3.55 12.08
CA ALA A 684 22.50 4.25 11.05
C ALA A 684 21.61 5.17 10.20
N ILE A 685 21.46 6.43 10.62
CA ILE A 685 20.59 7.41 9.97
C ILE A 685 21.40 8.68 9.65
N LEU A 686 21.34 9.15 8.40
CA LEU A 686 21.89 10.44 8.01
C LEU A 686 20.84 11.52 8.16
N LEU A 687 21.27 12.71 8.56
CA LEU A 687 20.39 13.83 8.89
C LEU A 687 20.95 15.12 8.28
N LEU A 688 20.07 15.96 7.75
CA LEU A 688 20.35 17.38 7.54
C LEU A 688 19.55 18.19 8.55
N THR A 689 20.28 18.83 9.47
CA THR A 689 19.71 19.68 10.52
C THR A 689 19.97 21.16 10.24
N GLU A 690 19.17 22.05 10.81
CA GLU A 690 19.26 23.50 10.63
C GLU A 690 19.29 23.90 9.14
N TYR A 691 18.64 23.11 8.27
CA TYR A 691 18.72 23.30 6.84
C TYR A 691 17.88 24.49 6.41
N ASN A 692 18.51 25.45 5.75
CA ASN A 692 17.86 26.62 5.22
C ASN A 692 17.54 26.41 3.74
N ASN A 693 16.26 26.21 3.42
CA ASN A 693 15.80 25.96 2.05
C ASN A 693 16.08 27.09 1.06
N ASP A 694 16.15 28.35 1.51
CA ASP A 694 16.50 29.49 0.65
C ASP A 694 17.96 29.46 0.24
N ARG A 695 18.85 29.10 1.16
CA ARG A 695 20.31 29.01 0.94
C ARG A 695 20.76 27.63 0.49
N ALA A 696 19.88 26.63 0.58
CA ALA A 696 20.15 25.22 0.37
C ALA A 696 21.38 24.74 1.15
N ARG A 697 21.44 25.00 2.47
CA ARG A 697 22.55 24.59 3.33
C ARG A 697 22.10 24.26 4.74
N GLY A 698 22.71 23.25 5.35
CA GLY A 698 22.51 22.86 6.75
C GLY A 698 23.66 22.00 7.27
N ASP A 699 23.47 21.42 8.44
CA ASP A 699 24.46 20.60 9.11
C ASP A 699 24.20 19.11 8.82
N LEU A 700 25.20 18.43 8.27
CA LEU A 700 25.16 17.00 8.03
C LEU A 700 25.55 16.26 9.30
N ARG A 701 24.65 15.40 9.79
CA ARG A 701 24.85 14.59 10.99
C ARG A 701 24.59 13.12 10.71
N TYR A 702 25.18 12.26 11.53
CA TYR A 702 24.99 10.82 11.49
C TYR A 702 24.61 10.29 12.87
N TYR A 703 23.47 9.62 12.92
CA TYR A 703 23.00 8.90 14.09
C TYR A 703 23.53 7.47 14.08
N ASN A 704 24.22 7.10 15.16
CA ASN A 704 24.92 5.81 15.31
C ASN A 704 24.20 4.83 16.26
N GLY A 705 22.89 4.98 16.44
CA GLY A 705 22.10 4.22 17.42
C GLY A 705 22.18 4.75 18.85
N LYS A 706 23.02 5.76 19.13
CA LYS A 706 23.14 6.37 20.47
C LYS A 706 23.03 7.89 20.43
N ALA A 707 23.69 8.53 19.48
CA ALA A 707 23.69 9.98 19.34
C ALA A 707 23.89 10.38 17.89
N ALA A 708 23.36 11.54 17.52
CA ALA A 708 23.65 12.20 16.25
C ALA A 708 24.94 13.03 16.36
N GLU A 709 25.98 12.62 15.64
CA GLU A 709 27.27 13.33 15.59
C GLU A 709 27.38 14.15 14.30
N THR A 710 27.92 15.37 14.40
CA THR A 710 28.13 16.24 13.23
C THR A 710 29.27 15.69 12.37
N ILE A 711 28.99 15.49 11.09
CA ILE A 711 29.99 15.17 10.06
C ILE A 711 30.60 16.46 9.54
N ASP A 712 29.75 17.38 9.08
CA ASP A 712 30.16 18.67 8.54
C ASP A 712 29.01 19.68 8.62
N VAL A 713 29.34 20.96 8.43
CA VAL A 713 28.41 22.10 8.45
C VAL A 713 28.36 22.77 7.09
N ASP A 714 27.29 23.51 6.84
CA ASP A 714 27.06 24.25 5.59
C ASP A 714 27.00 23.34 4.35
N VAL A 715 26.51 22.11 4.56
CA VAL A 715 26.29 21.06 3.56
C VAL A 715 25.03 21.35 2.77
N ARG A 716 25.15 21.28 1.44
CA ARG A 716 24.07 21.57 0.50
C ARG A 716 23.22 20.36 0.14
N ALA A 717 23.88 19.26 -0.18
CA ALA A 717 23.24 18.03 -0.62
C ALA A 717 24.05 16.80 -0.17
N VAL A 718 23.39 15.67 0.03
CA VAL A 718 23.98 14.40 0.45
C VAL A 718 23.58 13.33 -0.56
N PHE A 719 24.56 12.59 -1.09
CA PHE A 719 24.31 11.51 -2.04
C PHE A 719 24.15 10.19 -1.28
N CYS A 720 23.07 9.47 -1.57
CA CYS A 720 22.76 8.18 -0.97
C CYS A 720 22.45 7.16 -2.07
N ASP A 721 22.85 5.91 -1.84
CA ASP A 721 22.67 4.78 -2.75
C ASP A 721 21.33 4.07 -2.49
#